data_AF-A0A7C5A8R9-F1
#
_entry.id   AF-A0A7C5A8R9-F1
#
_cell.length_a   1.000
_cell.length_b   1.000
_cell.length_c   1.000
_cell.angle_alpha   90.00
_cell.angle_beta   90.00
_cell.angle_gamma   90.00
#
_symmetry.space_group_name_H-M   'P 1'
#
loop_
_entity.id
_entity.type
_entity.pdbx_description
1 polymer ?
#
loop_
_entity_poly.entity_id
_entity_poly.type
_entity_poly.pdbx_seq_one_letter_code
_entity_poly.pdbx_strand_id
1 'polypeptide(L)'
;MFEKIPSPNGNIEKIKEKEEKRKEIRKILPADLQLNFIQERPEKEKWFFEGELLKRKHSKIDEDKLFFEALKEAKSKDIEGIKEIQEKIKEKREKISENLFLILTVRKTIKRCLDEKQPEIAGNMAIALNDLELAKKSLEKCFDQRCWWSAGKIALALNDLKTAKKAMEMCLYEGIPQPAAEIALALNDLKSARKAMEMCFNIGWAGLASEIALKLNDLESARKAMEMYFDKRDPYLAAKIALALKDRESARKAMEMCFENKWLGAAAEIALDLNDLESARKAMEMCFENKWLGTAAEIALALNDLESARKAMKMCFDLGQLDVAVKIAFGLNDLEVLRKLIEKCFDKRRPDLAGEIAIALNDLELARKAKDICFLNKTPELAIKIAIWLAKNDPQSAKEVMKMYFDQGLPNLAGKIVIALNDLKLAREAIEKCFDEEKPEVAAGIALGLNDFEAVGRAIEMCLNKKWIFILPQIVLDVSKKFQVLPETKRLLEKMNQMKLGTYEEEIIVRLLSENQDLGLLKTKYLPQYLFIKKFANEMNQKMDERKKWKNPEEFFEKHAEDIARLHSIDLNLSTHFLKNQISRGLSFAHAYLDLFKPLLTNREIVRSIKEYIASNKNLDGQNFSDLLEISSAYQKIGEREFLVEILNQSRGKDFKKLKLELNKSLLKKLAEKLKIKAEISEQDIKEWKLKYLANLLSNKEMLKEENLEIFNSILKAAFEGRFEDFISNPDQNDEIGRQIALHNKKVEKEFKERGVNWENWLNFKGVEIVTVGTKKKQEREALFEQFEIRLNDWVKKVDPSLKGALNKDIVQLKQKKKEFDPSKIDFSDPQWQETLFPNYSRTLNYLKKKHPDFKISTEAQEAFSHLLETIKHLGEKERIEETEKKEFIVKLWDRDPRKDLFQGNETGCCVAVGVKEAAVGIVITLHPETILQYLVDKGINVAEIVDPETKDVVAQTWLFVTLDKEGKPVLIADNF
;
A
#
# COMPACT_ATOMS: atom_id res chain seq x y z
N MET A 1 -51.54 18.28 60.60
CA MET A 1 -50.21 17.94 60.05
C MET A 1 -50.42 16.98 58.89
N PHE A 2 -50.40 17.47 57.66
CA PHE A 2 -50.33 16.60 56.48
C PHE A 2 -49.03 16.92 55.75
N GLU A 3 -48.20 15.90 55.63
CA GLU A 3 -46.92 15.90 54.95
C GLU A 3 -47.08 16.33 53.50
N LYS A 4 -46.24 17.27 53.06
CA LYS A 4 -46.07 17.59 51.64
C LYS A 4 -45.47 16.37 50.95
N ILE A 5 -46.29 15.69 50.15
CA ILE A 5 -45.86 14.71 49.15
C ILE A 5 -44.86 15.40 48.20
N PRO A 6 -43.68 14.82 47.91
CA PRO A 6 -42.72 15.41 46.98
C PRO A 6 -43.31 15.47 45.57
N SER A 7 -43.14 16.63 44.91
CA SER A 7 -43.53 16.86 43.51
C SER A 7 -42.90 15.80 42.56
N PRO A 8 -43.67 15.19 41.63
CA PRO A 8 -43.17 14.23 40.64
C PRO A 8 -42.06 14.78 39.72
N ASN A 9 -42.02 16.10 39.50
CA ASN A 9 -41.08 16.73 38.55
C ASN A 9 -39.63 16.73 39.05
N GLY A 10 -39.41 16.85 40.36
CA GLY A 10 -38.05 16.85 40.94
C GLY A 10 -37.35 15.48 40.89
N ASN A 11 -38.09 14.41 40.66
CA ASN A 11 -37.55 13.05 40.50
C ASN A 11 -37.14 12.77 39.04
N ILE A 12 -37.88 13.33 38.07
CA ILE A 12 -37.60 13.21 36.63
C ILE A 12 -36.34 13.98 36.24
N GLU A 13 -36.15 15.20 36.74
CA GLU A 13 -34.93 15.98 36.48
C GLU A 13 -33.68 15.30 37.05
N LYS A 14 -33.77 14.73 38.27
CA LYS A 14 -32.66 13.96 38.87
C LYS A 14 -32.35 12.66 38.13
N ILE A 15 -33.36 12.03 37.51
CA ILE A 15 -33.15 10.84 36.67
C ILE A 15 -32.44 11.25 35.38
N LYS A 16 -32.91 12.29 34.69
CA LYS A 16 -32.26 12.81 33.46
C LYS A 16 -30.83 13.27 33.72
N GLU A 17 -30.58 13.97 34.82
CA GLU A 17 -29.23 14.41 35.23
C GLU A 17 -28.30 13.19 35.46
N LYS A 18 -28.81 12.10 36.05
CA LYS A 18 -28.04 10.86 36.25
C LYS A 18 -27.79 10.11 34.94
N GLU A 19 -28.77 10.06 34.05
CA GLU A 19 -28.67 9.44 32.73
C GLU A 19 -27.63 10.15 31.86
N GLU A 20 -27.68 11.48 31.83
CA GLU A 20 -26.73 12.34 31.12
C GLU A 20 -25.31 12.18 31.68
N LYS A 21 -25.15 12.19 33.01
CA LYS A 21 -23.86 11.93 33.66
C LYS A 21 -23.27 10.58 33.26
N ARG A 22 -24.05 9.50 33.27
CA ARG A 22 -23.53 8.18 32.85
C ARG A 22 -23.06 8.18 31.40
N LYS A 23 -23.79 8.88 30.52
CA LYS A 23 -23.44 9.02 29.11
C LYS A 23 -22.12 9.80 28.94
N GLU A 24 -21.94 10.89 29.68
CA GLU A 24 -20.71 11.70 29.60
C GLU A 24 -19.49 10.97 30.20
N ILE A 25 -19.64 10.24 31.31
CA ILE A 25 -18.55 9.46 31.90
C ILE A 25 -18.21 8.25 31.00
N ARG A 26 -19.17 7.66 30.27
CA ARG A 26 -18.89 6.60 29.28
C ARG A 26 -17.91 7.07 28.20
N LYS A 27 -18.05 8.31 27.73
CA LYS A 27 -17.13 8.90 26.74
C LYS A 27 -15.70 9.02 27.26
N ILE A 28 -15.51 9.08 28.58
CA ILE A 28 -14.23 9.26 29.27
C ILE A 28 -13.62 7.92 29.69
N LEU A 29 -14.39 6.82 29.65
CA LEU A 29 -13.92 5.49 30.05
C LEU A 29 -12.66 5.09 29.24
N PRO A 30 -11.62 4.53 29.91
CA PRO A 30 -10.42 4.07 29.22
C PRO A 30 -10.71 3.14 28.04
N ALA A 31 -9.97 3.29 26.94
CA ALA A 31 -10.24 2.60 25.68
C ALA A 31 -10.35 1.07 25.82
N ASP A 32 -9.42 0.44 26.55
CA ASP A 32 -9.43 -1.00 26.79
C ASP A 32 -10.69 -1.46 27.56
N LEU A 33 -11.20 -0.61 28.46
CA LEU A 33 -12.41 -0.88 29.23
C LEU A 33 -13.68 -0.72 28.40
N GLN A 34 -13.70 0.18 27.42
CA GLN A 34 -14.85 0.31 26.51
C GLN A 34 -15.09 -0.99 25.72
N LEU A 35 -14.03 -1.73 25.37
CA LEU A 35 -14.12 -3.03 24.68
C LEU A 35 -14.57 -4.20 25.57
N ASN A 36 -14.23 -4.13 26.87
CA ASN A 36 -14.65 -5.11 27.87
C ASN A 36 -16.10 -4.91 28.29
N PHE A 37 -16.46 -3.66 28.59
CA PHE A 37 -17.75 -3.29 29.14
C PHE A 37 -18.60 -2.67 28.04
N ILE A 38 -19.25 -3.52 27.24
CA ILE A 38 -20.12 -3.05 26.16
C ILE A 38 -21.42 -2.54 26.79
N GLN A 39 -21.84 -1.34 26.40
CA GLN A 39 -23.14 -0.80 26.78
C GLN A 39 -23.88 -0.30 25.54
N GLU A 40 -25.11 -0.76 25.33
CA GLU A 40 -25.95 -0.27 24.23
C GLU A 40 -26.66 1.02 24.60
N ARG A 41 -27.08 1.12 25.86
CA ARG A 41 -27.75 2.28 26.47
C ARG A 41 -27.00 2.71 27.73
N PRO A 42 -25.81 3.34 27.59
CA PRO A 42 -24.98 3.73 28.73
C PRO A 42 -25.70 4.65 29.72
N GLU A 43 -26.70 5.40 29.26
CA GLU A 43 -27.55 6.24 30.11
C GLU A 43 -28.45 5.44 31.05
N LYS A 44 -28.91 4.24 30.64
CA LYS A 44 -29.82 3.38 31.43
C LYS A 44 -29.09 2.29 32.19
N GLU A 45 -28.05 1.73 31.58
CA GLU A 45 -27.33 0.58 32.09
C GLU A 45 -26.45 0.94 33.29
N LYS A 46 -26.48 0.10 34.32
CA LYS A 46 -25.61 0.25 35.49
C LYS A 46 -24.21 -0.22 35.15
N TRP A 47 -23.24 0.43 35.76
CA TRP A 47 -21.83 0.12 35.61
C TRP A 47 -21.47 -1.10 36.46
N PHE A 48 -21.09 -2.20 35.82
CA PHE A 48 -20.58 -3.39 36.50
C PHE A 48 -19.11 -3.57 36.14
N PHE A 49 -18.22 -2.99 36.95
CA PHE A 49 -16.80 -3.24 36.84
C PHE A 49 -16.42 -4.20 37.95
N GLU A 50 -16.07 -5.43 37.60
CA GLU A 50 -15.76 -6.54 38.50
C GLU A 50 -14.47 -6.30 39.33
N GLY A 51 -14.41 -5.20 40.10
CA GLY A 51 -13.23 -4.77 40.85
C GLY A 51 -12.08 -4.22 40.00
N GLU A 52 -12.11 -4.39 38.67
CA GLU A 52 -11.16 -3.85 37.68
C GLU A 52 -10.87 -2.36 37.89
N LEU A 53 -11.92 -1.56 38.10
CA LEU A 53 -11.76 -0.12 38.27
C LEU A 53 -11.09 0.24 39.61
N LEU A 54 -11.40 -0.48 40.70
CA LEU A 54 -10.78 -0.25 42.00
C LEU A 54 -9.25 -0.47 41.96
N LYS A 55 -8.79 -1.45 41.17
CA LYS A 55 -7.35 -1.70 40.96
C LYS A 55 -6.64 -0.54 40.25
N ARG A 56 -7.36 0.28 39.49
CA ARG A 56 -6.82 1.39 38.69
C ARG A 56 -6.79 2.74 39.42
N LYS A 57 -7.35 2.83 40.63
CA LYS A 57 -7.42 4.09 41.42
C LYS A 57 -6.04 4.73 41.65
N HIS A 58 -4.99 3.92 41.72
CA HIS A 58 -3.60 4.35 41.91
C HIS A 58 -2.73 4.13 40.65
N SER A 59 -3.36 3.96 39.49
CA SER A 59 -2.68 3.77 38.23
C SER A 59 -1.83 4.99 37.87
N LYS A 60 -0.63 4.73 37.32
CA LYS A 60 0.23 5.78 36.78
C LYS A 60 -0.12 6.15 35.33
N ILE A 61 -1.02 5.40 34.69
CA ILE A 61 -1.51 5.61 33.31
C ILE A 61 -2.41 6.85 33.29
N ASP A 62 -2.21 7.74 32.32
CA ASP A 62 -2.86 9.05 32.33
C ASP A 62 -4.36 8.96 32.05
N GLU A 63 -4.77 8.07 31.14
CA GLU A 63 -6.20 7.83 30.84
C GLU A 63 -6.98 7.40 32.11
N ASP A 64 -6.36 6.60 32.98
CA ASP A 64 -6.98 6.20 34.25
C ASP A 64 -7.08 7.38 35.24
N LYS A 65 -6.05 8.22 35.33
CA LYS A 65 -6.06 9.41 36.21
C LYS A 65 -7.16 10.38 35.80
N LEU A 66 -7.24 10.69 34.49
CA LEU A 66 -8.27 11.57 33.93
C LEU A 66 -9.67 11.00 34.17
N PHE A 67 -9.85 9.69 34.03
CA PHE A 67 -11.11 9.04 34.34
C PHE A 67 -11.50 9.18 35.82
N PHE A 68 -10.57 9.00 36.76
CA PHE A 68 -10.84 9.17 38.18
C PHE A 68 -11.04 10.64 38.60
N GLU A 69 -10.43 11.58 37.89
CA GLU A 69 -10.69 13.02 38.00
C GLU A 69 -12.12 13.34 37.56
N ALA A 70 -12.55 12.84 36.40
CA ALA A 70 -13.92 13.00 35.92
C ALA A 70 -14.96 12.37 36.87
N LEU A 71 -14.64 11.23 37.50
CA LEU A 71 -15.50 10.63 38.52
C LEU A 71 -15.62 11.48 39.80
N LYS A 72 -14.62 12.32 40.12
CA LYS A 72 -14.71 13.29 41.22
C LYS A 72 -15.57 14.48 40.82
N GLU A 73 -15.38 15.02 39.62
CA GLU A 73 -16.20 16.13 39.12
C GLU A 73 -17.67 15.75 38.93
N ALA A 74 -17.94 14.52 38.49
CA ALA A 74 -19.30 14.00 38.44
C ALA A 74 -19.99 13.94 39.82
N LYS A 75 -19.21 13.80 40.91
CA LYS A 75 -19.72 13.85 42.28
C LYS A 75 -19.91 15.27 42.80
N SER A 76 -19.07 16.23 42.41
CA SER A 76 -19.20 17.66 42.74
C SER A 76 -20.32 18.36 41.96
N LYS A 77 -20.86 17.70 40.91
CA LYS A 77 -21.85 18.21 39.95
C LYS A 77 -21.31 19.28 38.99
N ASP A 78 -19.99 19.35 38.82
CA ASP A 78 -19.39 20.24 37.83
C ASP A 78 -19.40 19.59 36.44
N ILE A 79 -20.33 20.03 35.58
CA ILE A 79 -20.43 19.54 34.19
C ILE A 79 -19.34 20.16 33.31
N GLU A 80 -18.88 21.37 33.62
CA GLU A 80 -17.88 22.06 32.81
C GLU A 80 -16.49 21.42 33.03
N GLY A 81 -16.16 21.06 34.27
CA GLY A 81 -14.97 20.25 34.58
C GLY A 81 -14.94 18.90 33.87
N ILE A 82 -16.10 18.26 33.63
CA ILE A 82 -16.18 17.02 32.85
C ILE A 82 -15.85 17.27 31.37
N LYS A 83 -16.30 18.38 30.78
CA LYS A 83 -16.01 18.71 29.38
C LYS A 83 -14.53 19.05 29.16
N GLU A 84 -13.89 19.74 30.09
CA GLU A 84 -12.44 20.00 30.02
C GLU A 84 -11.64 18.69 30.03
N ILE A 85 -12.05 17.72 30.84
CA ILE A 85 -11.42 16.38 30.87
C ILE A 85 -11.69 15.61 29.57
N GLN A 86 -12.87 15.79 28.95
CA GLN A 86 -13.17 15.17 27.66
C GLN A 86 -12.23 15.65 26.55
N GLU A 87 -11.87 16.93 26.52
CA GLU A 87 -10.93 17.44 25.51
C GLU A 87 -9.53 16.87 25.74
N LYS A 88 -9.07 16.80 27.00
CA LYS A 88 -7.80 16.13 27.35
C LYS A 88 -7.78 14.66 26.94
N ILE A 89 -8.90 13.95 27.09
CA ILE A 89 -9.03 12.55 26.67
C ILE A 89 -9.07 12.41 25.15
N LYS A 90 -9.71 13.35 24.45
CA LYS A 90 -9.72 13.36 22.98
C LYS A 90 -8.31 13.47 22.43
N GLU A 91 -7.50 14.40 22.91
CA GLU A 91 -6.08 14.53 22.53
C GLU A 91 -5.28 13.25 22.85
N LYS A 92 -5.56 12.61 24.00
CA LYS A 92 -4.93 11.33 24.37
C LYS A 92 -5.34 10.20 23.44
N ARG A 93 -6.61 10.10 23.05
CA ARG A 93 -7.12 9.07 22.14
C ARG A 93 -6.60 9.22 20.72
N GLU A 94 -6.41 10.44 20.25
CA GLU A 94 -5.75 10.71 18.98
C GLU A 94 -4.32 10.13 19.00
N LYS A 95 -3.54 10.42 20.06
CA LYS A 95 -2.21 9.84 20.25
C LYS A 95 -2.22 8.31 20.37
N ILE A 96 -3.20 7.72 21.07
CA ILE A 96 -3.35 6.26 21.15
C ILE A 96 -3.69 5.68 19.78
N SER A 97 -4.56 6.33 19.00
CA SER A 97 -4.92 5.92 17.63
C SER A 97 -3.71 5.91 16.71
N GLU A 98 -2.92 6.99 16.70
CA GLU A 98 -1.68 7.09 15.92
C GLU A 98 -0.66 6.02 16.31
N ASN A 99 -0.47 5.84 17.63
CA ASN A 99 0.43 4.81 18.17
C ASN A 99 -0.03 3.41 17.76
N LEU A 100 -1.33 3.12 17.86
CA LEU A 100 -1.91 1.84 17.47
C LEU A 100 -1.83 1.58 15.97
N PHE A 101 -2.18 2.57 15.14
CA PHE A 101 -2.12 2.50 13.68
C PHE A 101 -0.72 2.12 13.19
N LEU A 102 0.31 2.75 13.77
CA LEU A 102 1.69 2.46 13.43
C LEU A 102 2.09 1.03 13.80
N ILE A 103 1.75 0.58 15.02
CA ILE A 103 2.05 -0.79 15.48
C ILE A 103 1.39 -1.82 14.56
N LEU A 104 0.12 -1.63 14.21
CA LEU A 104 -0.62 -2.51 13.30
C LEU A 104 -0.02 -2.53 11.90
N THR A 105 0.37 -1.37 11.38
CA THR A 105 1.05 -1.24 10.07
C THR A 105 2.38 -2.00 10.05
N VAL A 106 3.17 -1.88 11.12
CA VAL A 106 4.43 -2.62 11.23
C VAL A 106 4.19 -4.12 11.40
N ARG A 107 3.17 -4.57 12.15
CA ARG A 107 2.77 -5.99 12.24
C ARG A 107 2.42 -6.58 10.87
N LYS A 108 1.64 -5.87 10.05
CA LYS A 108 1.33 -6.28 8.67
C LYS A 108 2.59 -6.43 7.84
N THR A 109 3.53 -5.49 7.98
CA THR A 109 4.83 -5.54 7.30
C THR A 109 5.64 -6.76 7.71
N ILE A 110 5.70 -7.07 9.01
CA ILE A 110 6.39 -8.27 9.52
C ILE A 110 5.80 -9.53 8.89
N LYS A 111 4.47 -9.66 8.83
CA LYS A 111 3.80 -10.80 8.19
C LYS A 111 4.21 -10.93 6.73
N ARG A 112 4.20 -9.83 5.97
CA ARG A 112 4.61 -9.85 4.57
C ARG A 112 6.08 -10.20 4.36
N CYS A 113 6.98 -9.70 5.21
CA CYS A 113 8.39 -10.10 5.18
C CYS A 113 8.55 -11.62 5.38
N LEU A 114 7.73 -12.23 6.25
CA LEU A 114 7.74 -13.68 6.43
C LEU A 114 7.25 -14.41 5.17
N ASP A 115 6.22 -13.89 4.50
CA ASP A 115 5.69 -14.45 3.26
C ASP A 115 6.68 -14.33 2.10
N GLU A 116 7.45 -13.23 2.05
CA GLU A 116 8.51 -12.96 1.05
C GLU A 116 9.87 -13.61 1.41
N LYS A 117 9.89 -14.52 2.40
CA LYS A 117 11.08 -15.26 2.85
C LYS A 117 12.22 -14.35 3.34
N GLN A 118 11.87 -13.32 4.12
CA GLN A 118 12.81 -12.40 4.78
C GLN A 118 12.64 -12.46 6.32
N PRO A 119 12.91 -13.62 6.95
CA PRO A 119 12.60 -13.82 8.37
C PRO A 119 13.52 -13.07 9.32
N GLU A 120 14.74 -12.71 8.89
CA GLU A 120 15.65 -11.86 9.67
C GLU A 120 15.06 -10.46 9.88
N ILE A 121 14.61 -9.85 8.78
CA ILE A 121 14.00 -8.51 8.79
C ILE A 121 12.74 -8.54 9.66
N ALA A 122 11.87 -9.53 9.45
CA ALA A 122 10.67 -9.75 10.23
C ALA A 122 10.96 -9.89 11.73
N GLY A 123 11.98 -10.68 12.09
CA GLY A 123 12.36 -10.94 13.48
C GLY A 123 12.91 -9.71 14.20
N ASN A 124 13.81 -8.96 13.55
CA ASN A 124 14.35 -7.72 14.09
C ASN A 124 13.25 -6.67 14.34
N MET A 125 12.32 -6.53 13.39
CA MET A 125 11.17 -5.65 13.52
C MET A 125 10.23 -6.09 14.65
N ALA A 126 9.96 -7.39 14.77
CA ALA A 126 9.09 -7.93 15.82
C ALA A 126 9.67 -7.71 17.22
N ILE A 127 10.99 -7.90 17.38
CA ILE A 127 11.70 -7.60 18.65
C ILE A 127 11.60 -6.12 18.98
N ALA A 128 11.81 -5.24 18.01
CA ALA A 128 11.77 -3.80 18.22
C ALA A 128 10.36 -3.32 18.64
N LEU A 129 9.30 -3.98 18.15
CA LEU A 129 7.92 -3.75 18.61
C LEU A 129 7.56 -4.44 19.93
N ASN A 130 8.46 -5.26 20.49
CA ASN A 130 8.16 -6.17 21.60
C ASN A 130 6.99 -7.12 21.29
N ASP A 131 6.86 -7.55 20.03
CA ASP A 131 5.89 -8.54 19.57
C ASP A 131 6.48 -9.96 19.62
N LEU A 132 6.34 -10.59 20.79
CA LEU A 132 6.96 -11.89 21.07
C LEU A 132 6.45 -13.02 20.18
N GLU A 133 5.19 -12.96 19.74
CA GLU A 133 4.58 -14.01 18.92
C GLU A 133 5.16 -13.98 17.50
N LEU A 134 5.19 -12.80 16.88
CA LEU A 134 5.80 -12.64 15.57
C LEU A 134 7.30 -12.88 15.57
N ALA A 135 8.00 -12.49 16.65
CA ALA A 135 9.42 -12.77 16.81
C ALA A 135 9.70 -14.28 16.87
N LYS A 136 8.86 -15.07 17.58
CA LYS A 136 8.96 -16.55 17.58
C LYS A 136 8.69 -17.15 16.21
N LYS A 137 7.65 -16.69 15.51
CA LYS A 137 7.36 -17.15 14.14
C LYS A 137 8.52 -16.83 13.17
N SER A 138 9.15 -15.67 13.34
CA SER A 138 10.33 -15.26 12.57
C SER A 138 11.56 -16.13 12.90
N LEU A 139 11.75 -16.47 14.18
CA LEU A 139 12.79 -17.39 14.63
C LEU A 139 12.66 -18.77 13.98
N GLU A 140 11.45 -19.35 13.98
CA GLU A 140 11.17 -20.63 13.32
C GLU A 140 11.52 -20.58 11.83
N LYS A 141 11.09 -19.51 11.14
CA LYS A 141 11.40 -19.32 9.71
C LYS A 141 12.89 -19.11 9.44
N CYS A 142 13.64 -18.48 10.35
CA CYS A 142 15.10 -18.39 10.23
C CYS A 142 15.75 -19.78 10.26
N PHE A 143 15.25 -20.70 11.09
CA PHE A 143 15.73 -22.09 11.11
C PHE A 143 15.39 -22.83 9.81
N ASP A 144 14.17 -22.68 9.28
CA ASP A 144 13.77 -23.28 8.01
C ASP A 144 14.69 -22.85 6.84
N GLN A 145 15.18 -21.61 6.89
CA GLN A 145 15.98 -20.99 5.83
C GLN A 145 17.49 -20.99 6.10
N ARG A 146 17.95 -21.61 7.19
CA ARG A 146 19.37 -21.65 7.60
C ARG A 146 20.01 -20.29 7.88
N CYS A 147 19.22 -19.31 8.33
CA CYS A 147 19.71 -18.00 8.75
C CYS A 147 20.16 -18.03 10.22
N TRP A 148 21.22 -18.78 10.53
CA TRP A 148 21.59 -19.13 11.91
C TRP A 148 21.97 -17.94 12.79
N TRP A 149 22.67 -16.95 12.24
CA TRP A 149 23.06 -15.75 13.00
C TRP A 149 21.84 -14.97 13.49
N SER A 150 20.92 -14.69 12.57
CA SER A 150 19.68 -13.98 12.85
C SER A 150 18.80 -14.79 13.81
N ALA A 151 18.72 -16.11 13.62
CA ALA A 151 18.04 -17.00 14.55
C ALA A 151 18.61 -16.91 15.98
N GLY A 152 19.94 -16.93 16.13
CA GLY A 152 20.61 -16.79 17.42
C GLY A 152 20.34 -15.44 18.09
N LYS A 153 20.44 -14.34 17.33
CA LYS A 153 20.12 -12.99 17.83
C LYS A 153 18.67 -12.86 18.28
N ILE A 154 17.73 -13.37 17.47
CA ILE A 154 16.31 -13.34 17.82
C ILE A 154 16.03 -14.17 19.07
N ALA A 155 16.61 -15.37 19.16
CA ALA A 155 16.45 -16.23 20.33
C ALA A 155 17.01 -15.60 21.61
N LEU A 156 18.17 -14.94 21.55
CA LEU A 156 18.74 -14.19 22.68
C LEU A 156 17.82 -13.04 23.12
N ALA A 157 17.29 -12.27 22.18
CA ALA A 157 16.36 -11.18 22.48
C ALA A 157 15.05 -11.68 23.11
N LEU A 158 14.61 -12.89 22.75
CA LEU A 158 13.45 -13.57 23.34
C LEU A 158 13.75 -14.30 24.67
N ASN A 159 15.01 -14.28 25.12
CA ASN A 159 15.50 -15.06 26.25
C ASN A 159 15.29 -16.59 26.08
N ASP A 160 15.26 -17.09 24.84
CA ASP A 160 15.22 -18.52 24.51
C ASP A 160 16.65 -19.06 24.35
N LEU A 161 17.30 -19.30 25.50
CA LEU A 161 18.70 -19.73 25.56
C LEU A 161 18.94 -21.09 24.88
N LYS A 162 17.94 -21.99 24.89
CA LYS A 162 18.05 -23.31 24.26
C LYS A 162 18.12 -23.19 22.74
N THR A 163 17.26 -22.38 22.16
CA THR A 163 17.24 -22.16 20.71
C THR A 163 18.44 -21.34 20.25
N ALA A 164 18.89 -20.36 21.05
CA ALA A 164 20.13 -19.63 20.82
C ALA A 164 21.34 -20.58 20.77
N LYS A 165 21.44 -21.52 21.72
CA LYS A 165 22.50 -22.53 21.74
C LYS A 165 22.49 -23.41 20.49
N LYS A 166 21.31 -23.85 20.06
CA LYS A 166 21.15 -24.63 18.82
C LYS A 166 21.63 -23.83 17.59
N ALA A 167 21.27 -22.55 17.48
CA ALA A 167 21.70 -21.69 16.38
C ALA A 167 23.24 -21.51 16.37
N MET A 168 23.85 -21.33 17.54
CA MET A 168 25.31 -21.30 17.71
C MET A 168 25.99 -22.60 17.26
N GLU A 169 25.46 -23.76 17.66
CA GLU A 169 25.97 -25.07 17.24
C GLU A 169 25.92 -25.24 15.71
N MET A 170 24.85 -24.76 15.06
CA MET A 170 24.75 -24.75 13.59
C MET A 170 25.78 -23.82 12.93
N CYS A 171 26.01 -22.62 13.49
CA CYS A 171 27.06 -21.71 13.00
C CYS A 171 28.46 -22.36 13.07
N LEU A 172 28.76 -23.06 14.18
CA LEU A 172 30.03 -23.80 14.33
C LEU A 172 30.15 -24.95 13.33
N TYR A 173 29.04 -25.65 13.04
CA TYR A 173 29.01 -26.73 12.06
C TYR A 173 29.26 -26.24 10.64
N GLU A 174 28.69 -25.09 10.26
CA GLU A 174 28.83 -24.51 8.91
C GLU A 174 30.09 -23.66 8.72
N GLY A 175 30.96 -23.57 9.72
CA GLY A 175 32.23 -22.86 9.56
C GLY A 175 32.11 -21.33 9.70
N ILE A 176 31.10 -20.82 10.42
CA ILE A 176 30.80 -19.38 10.52
C ILE A 176 31.16 -18.87 11.93
N PRO A 177 32.43 -18.50 12.21
CA PRO A 177 32.93 -18.35 13.58
C PRO A 177 32.43 -17.07 14.29
N GLN A 178 32.18 -15.98 13.56
CA GLN A 178 31.78 -14.71 14.18
C GLN A 178 30.40 -14.78 14.85
N PRO A 179 29.31 -15.13 14.15
CA PRO A 179 28.01 -15.40 14.77
C PRO A 179 28.07 -16.39 15.92
N ALA A 180 28.83 -17.49 15.75
CA ALA A 180 28.99 -18.50 16.78
C ALA A 180 29.61 -17.92 18.06
N ALA A 181 30.68 -17.13 17.93
CA ALA A 181 31.34 -16.51 19.06
C ALA A 181 30.45 -15.48 19.77
N GLU A 182 29.76 -14.62 19.01
CA GLU A 182 28.83 -13.62 19.57
C GLU A 182 27.74 -14.29 20.41
N ILE A 183 27.12 -15.35 19.89
CA ILE A 183 26.06 -16.08 20.60
C ILE A 183 26.65 -16.85 21.80
N ALA A 184 27.80 -17.52 21.64
CA ALA A 184 28.45 -18.27 22.71
C ALA A 184 28.81 -17.38 23.90
N LEU A 185 29.36 -16.19 23.63
CA LEU A 185 29.69 -15.21 24.66
C LEU A 185 28.44 -14.68 25.36
N ALA A 186 27.36 -14.41 24.62
CA ALA A 186 26.08 -13.98 25.20
C ALA A 186 25.44 -15.07 26.09
N LEU A 187 25.64 -16.36 25.75
CA LEU A 187 25.18 -17.51 26.53
C LEU A 187 26.14 -17.91 27.66
N ASN A 188 27.31 -17.27 27.77
CA ASN A 188 28.41 -17.69 28.64
C ASN A 188 28.88 -19.15 28.38
N ASP A 189 28.79 -19.64 27.14
CA ASP A 189 29.33 -20.94 26.71
C ASP A 189 30.79 -20.79 26.29
N LEU A 190 31.68 -20.83 27.28
CA LEU A 190 33.12 -20.63 27.09
C LEU A 190 33.75 -21.69 26.17
N LYS A 191 33.23 -22.93 26.14
CA LYS A 191 33.78 -24.01 25.30
C LYS A 191 33.50 -23.74 23.82
N SER A 192 32.26 -23.36 23.51
CA SER A 192 31.86 -23.02 22.14
C SER A 192 32.53 -21.73 21.66
N ALA A 193 32.72 -20.75 22.55
CA ALA A 193 33.48 -19.54 22.25
C ALA A 193 34.96 -19.83 21.93
N ARG A 194 35.63 -20.73 22.69
CA ARG A 194 37.00 -21.19 22.36
C ARG A 194 37.05 -21.88 21.00
N LYS A 195 36.09 -22.75 20.70
CA LYS A 195 36.02 -23.42 19.40
C LYS A 195 35.86 -22.41 18.24
N ALA A 196 35.01 -21.40 18.40
CA ALA A 196 34.86 -20.32 17.41
C ALA A 196 36.16 -19.51 17.26
N MET A 197 36.85 -19.21 18.36
CA MET A 197 38.16 -18.53 18.35
C MET A 197 39.23 -19.34 17.61
N GLU A 198 39.31 -20.66 17.84
CA GLU A 198 40.23 -21.54 17.11
C GLU A 198 39.94 -21.53 15.59
N MET A 199 38.66 -21.52 15.21
CA MET A 199 38.27 -21.37 13.80
C MET A 199 38.71 -20.02 13.21
N CYS A 200 38.58 -18.92 13.98
CA CYS A 200 39.11 -17.61 13.55
C CYS A 200 40.62 -17.66 13.29
N PHE A 201 41.40 -18.33 14.14
CA PHE A 201 42.84 -18.51 13.90
C PHE A 201 43.12 -19.29 12.62
N ASN A 202 42.38 -20.38 12.38
CA ASN A 202 42.56 -21.22 11.18
C ASN A 202 42.26 -20.46 9.87
N ILE A 203 41.34 -19.48 9.91
CA ILE A 203 40.95 -18.66 8.75
C ILE A 203 41.79 -17.36 8.68
N GLY A 204 42.67 -17.12 9.65
CA GLY A 204 43.57 -15.96 9.70
C GLY A 204 42.95 -14.65 10.23
N TRP A 205 41.77 -14.74 10.87
CA TRP A 205 41.02 -13.62 11.46
C TRP A 205 41.53 -13.31 12.88
N ALA A 206 42.78 -12.86 12.97
CA ALA A 206 43.47 -12.59 14.25
C ALA A 206 42.76 -11.55 15.14
N GLY A 207 42.13 -10.52 14.56
CA GLY A 207 41.43 -9.48 15.31
C GLY A 207 40.26 -10.03 16.11
N LEU A 208 39.32 -10.70 15.43
CA LEU A 208 38.19 -11.33 16.10
C LEU A 208 38.63 -12.43 17.08
N ALA A 209 39.67 -13.21 16.74
CA ALA A 209 40.24 -14.19 17.65
C ALA A 209 40.76 -13.54 18.95
N SER A 210 41.46 -12.40 18.84
CA SER A 210 41.96 -11.65 20.01
C SER A 210 40.83 -11.10 20.88
N GLU A 211 39.77 -10.56 20.27
CA GLU A 211 38.61 -10.05 21.01
C GLU A 211 37.92 -11.15 21.80
N ILE A 212 37.76 -12.33 21.19
CA ILE A 212 37.19 -13.49 21.88
C ILE A 212 38.14 -13.96 23.00
N ALA A 213 39.44 -14.07 22.73
CA ALA A 213 40.44 -14.48 23.71
C ALA A 213 40.46 -13.58 24.96
N LEU A 214 40.43 -12.25 24.75
CA LEU A 214 40.38 -11.28 25.84
C LEU A 214 39.09 -11.41 26.66
N LYS A 215 37.93 -11.59 26.02
CA LYS A 215 36.65 -11.82 26.72
C LYS A 215 36.63 -13.15 27.50
N LEU A 216 37.35 -14.16 27.03
CA LEU A 216 37.50 -15.45 27.69
C LEU A 216 38.61 -15.47 28.75
N ASN A 217 39.35 -14.37 28.91
CA ASN A 217 40.58 -14.28 29.72
C ASN A 217 41.62 -15.35 29.32
N ASP A 218 41.70 -15.69 28.03
CA ASP A 218 42.69 -16.60 27.44
C ASP A 218 43.90 -15.79 26.96
N LEU A 219 44.83 -15.56 27.90
CA LEU A 219 46.00 -14.70 27.67
C LEU A 219 46.97 -15.30 26.66
N GLU A 220 47.07 -16.63 26.55
CA GLU A 220 47.95 -17.31 25.61
C GLU A 220 47.45 -17.12 24.17
N SER A 221 46.15 -17.34 23.95
CA SER A 221 45.54 -17.11 22.64
C SER A 221 45.57 -15.64 22.23
N ALA A 222 45.37 -14.72 23.17
CA ALA A 222 45.51 -13.29 22.91
C ALA A 222 46.96 -12.91 22.54
N ARG A 223 47.97 -13.48 23.21
CA ARG A 223 49.40 -13.32 22.84
C ARG A 223 49.68 -13.88 21.45
N LYS A 224 49.14 -15.06 21.11
CA LYS A 224 49.25 -15.64 19.76
C LYS A 224 48.66 -14.70 18.70
N ALA A 225 47.50 -14.10 18.94
CA ALA A 225 46.91 -13.12 18.02
C ALA A 225 47.75 -11.85 17.88
N MET A 226 48.36 -11.38 18.97
CA MET A 226 49.30 -10.25 18.99
C MET A 226 50.55 -10.56 18.15
N GLU A 227 51.15 -11.74 18.32
CA GLU A 227 52.31 -12.20 17.52
C GLU A 227 51.97 -12.25 16.02
N MET A 228 50.77 -12.73 15.65
CA MET A 228 50.32 -12.70 14.25
C MET A 228 50.25 -11.28 13.68
N TYR A 229 49.94 -10.26 14.49
CA TYR A 229 49.97 -8.86 14.04
C TYR A 229 51.38 -8.31 13.90
N PHE A 230 52.31 -8.70 14.78
CA PHE A 230 53.73 -8.41 14.58
C PHE A 230 54.26 -9.02 13.28
N ASP A 231 53.93 -10.28 12.99
CA ASP A 231 54.33 -10.97 11.75
C ASP A 231 53.73 -10.31 10.50
N LYS A 232 52.50 -9.81 10.59
CA LYS A 232 51.83 -9.03 9.52
C LYS A 232 52.33 -7.59 9.41
N ARG A 233 53.31 -7.18 10.24
CA ARG A 233 53.84 -5.81 10.32
C ARG A 233 52.78 -4.75 10.61
N ASP A 234 51.82 -5.07 11.47
CA ASP A 234 50.84 -4.13 12.01
C ASP A 234 51.07 -3.91 13.52
N PRO A 235 52.10 -3.10 13.88
CA PRO A 235 52.43 -2.85 15.28
C PRO A 235 51.31 -2.12 16.05
N TYR A 236 50.43 -1.36 15.39
CA TYR A 236 49.37 -0.64 16.08
C TYR A 236 48.31 -1.60 16.66
N LEU A 237 47.85 -2.57 15.87
CA LEU A 237 46.91 -3.59 16.38
C LEU A 237 47.58 -4.52 17.39
N ALA A 238 48.86 -4.85 17.21
CA ALA A 238 49.63 -5.59 18.20
C ALA A 238 49.71 -4.84 19.55
N ALA A 239 49.95 -3.52 19.52
CA ALA A 239 50.01 -2.69 20.71
C ALA A 239 48.67 -2.64 21.46
N LYS A 240 47.54 -2.53 20.75
CA LYS A 240 46.21 -2.55 21.38
C LYS A 240 45.96 -3.84 22.17
N ILE A 241 46.36 -4.99 21.61
CA ILE A 241 46.27 -6.27 22.31
C ILE A 241 47.24 -6.32 23.49
N ALA A 242 48.49 -5.88 23.31
CA ALA A 242 49.50 -5.83 24.37
C ALA A 242 49.04 -4.99 25.57
N LEU A 243 48.47 -3.81 25.32
CA LEU A 243 47.91 -2.91 26.32
C LEU A 243 46.73 -3.57 27.05
N ALA A 244 45.82 -4.23 26.33
CA ALA A 244 44.72 -4.98 26.93
C ALA A 244 45.22 -6.14 27.82
N LEU A 245 46.33 -6.78 27.44
CA LEU A 245 47.01 -7.82 28.22
C LEU A 245 47.89 -7.28 29.36
N LYS A 246 48.03 -5.96 29.48
CA LYS A 246 48.96 -5.27 30.39
C LYS A 246 50.43 -5.68 30.16
N ASP A 247 50.75 -6.14 28.95
CA ASP A 247 52.11 -6.46 28.52
C ASP A 247 52.81 -5.18 28.04
N ARG A 248 53.42 -4.46 28.99
CA ARG A 248 54.12 -3.20 28.73
C ARG A 248 55.34 -3.37 27.82
N GLU A 249 55.99 -4.53 27.85
CA GLU A 249 57.19 -4.78 27.05
C GLU A 249 56.83 -4.94 25.57
N SER A 250 55.82 -5.77 25.29
CA SER A 250 55.30 -5.93 23.92
C SER A 250 54.67 -4.64 23.38
N ALA A 251 53.98 -3.87 24.23
CA ALA A 251 53.45 -2.56 23.84
C ALA A 251 54.58 -1.56 23.52
N ARG A 252 55.68 -1.55 24.29
CA ARG A 252 56.86 -0.71 24.01
C ARG A 252 57.56 -1.15 22.71
N LYS A 253 57.72 -2.45 22.50
CA LYS A 253 58.26 -2.99 21.23
C LYS A 253 57.40 -2.55 20.04
N ALA A 254 56.08 -2.63 20.15
CA ALA A 254 55.17 -2.16 19.13
C ALA A 254 55.26 -0.64 18.89
N MET A 255 55.37 0.15 19.96
CA MET A 255 55.62 1.59 19.88
C MET A 255 56.91 1.92 19.13
N GLU A 256 58.02 1.22 19.45
CA GLU A 256 59.31 1.36 18.75
C GLU A 256 59.18 1.02 17.26
N MET A 257 58.49 -0.07 16.92
CA MET A 257 58.18 -0.41 15.52
C MET A 257 57.32 0.66 14.83
N CYS A 258 56.38 1.30 15.53
CA CYS A 258 55.64 2.44 14.99
C CYS A 258 56.57 3.64 14.71
N PHE A 259 57.56 3.91 15.57
CA PHE A 259 58.59 4.93 15.28
C PHE A 259 59.42 4.58 14.04
N GLU A 260 59.89 3.34 13.92
CA GLU A 260 60.65 2.86 12.76
C GLU A 260 59.85 2.96 11.46
N ASN A 261 58.57 2.62 11.50
CA ASN A 261 57.63 2.72 10.37
C ASN A 261 57.13 4.15 10.10
N LYS A 262 57.55 5.12 10.92
CA LYS A 262 57.07 6.52 10.89
C LYS A 262 55.56 6.66 11.08
N TRP A 263 54.93 5.77 11.84
CA TRP A 263 53.52 5.87 12.24
C TRP A 263 53.42 6.69 13.54
N LEU A 264 53.83 7.96 13.47
CA LEU A 264 54.07 8.78 14.65
C LEU A 264 52.82 9.05 15.51
N GLY A 265 51.64 9.15 14.89
CA GLY A 265 50.37 9.27 15.61
C GLY A 265 50.06 8.03 16.44
N ALA A 266 50.22 6.83 15.83
CA ALA A 266 50.06 5.55 16.53
C ALA A 266 51.12 5.37 17.63
N ALA A 267 52.38 5.74 17.36
CA ALA A 267 53.44 5.70 18.36
C ALA A 267 53.12 6.58 19.57
N ALA A 268 52.61 7.80 19.34
CA ALA A 268 52.22 8.72 20.40
C ALA A 268 51.00 8.24 21.18
N GLU A 269 49.97 7.70 20.53
CA GLU A 269 48.80 7.11 21.18
C GLU A 269 49.22 5.98 22.13
N ILE A 270 50.07 5.06 21.65
CA ILE A 270 50.60 3.96 22.47
C ILE A 270 51.47 4.49 23.62
N ALA A 271 52.31 5.50 23.37
CA ALA A 271 53.14 6.12 24.39
C ALA A 271 52.31 6.75 25.51
N LEU A 272 51.23 7.46 25.16
CA LEU A 272 50.29 8.04 26.11
C LEU A 272 49.58 6.97 26.94
N ASP A 273 49.14 5.88 26.31
CA ASP A 273 48.53 4.73 27.00
C ASP A 273 49.51 4.02 27.96
N LEU A 274 50.81 4.03 27.63
CA LEU A 274 51.90 3.55 28.51
C LEU A 274 52.31 4.56 29.58
N ASN A 275 51.76 5.79 29.55
CA ASN A 275 52.18 6.93 30.35
C ASN A 275 53.67 7.29 30.15
N ASP A 276 54.20 7.05 28.95
CA ASP A 276 55.53 7.44 28.49
C ASP A 276 55.46 8.80 27.77
N LEU A 277 55.42 9.87 28.57
CA LEU A 277 55.30 11.23 28.07
C LEU A 277 56.53 11.68 27.27
N GLU A 278 57.70 11.09 27.52
CA GLU A 278 58.94 11.41 26.79
C GLU A 278 58.86 10.88 25.36
N SER A 279 58.44 9.63 25.17
CA SER A 279 58.21 9.06 23.84
C SER A 279 57.08 9.80 23.10
N ALA A 280 55.99 10.16 23.79
CA ALA A 280 54.93 10.97 23.19
C ALA A 280 55.43 12.35 22.72
N ARG A 281 56.28 13.03 23.51
CA ARG A 281 56.93 14.29 23.12
C ARG A 281 57.89 14.09 21.94
N LYS A 282 58.68 13.01 21.94
CA LYS A 282 59.56 12.65 20.82
C LYS A 282 58.76 12.44 19.53
N ALA A 283 57.63 11.73 19.58
CA ALA A 283 56.74 11.57 18.42
C ALA A 283 56.18 12.90 17.93
N MET A 284 55.81 13.80 18.84
CA MET A 284 55.35 15.15 18.51
C MET A 284 56.45 15.97 17.81
N GLU A 285 57.67 15.97 18.36
CA GLU A 285 58.83 16.68 17.78
C GLU A 285 59.17 16.14 16.38
N MET A 286 59.20 14.82 16.22
CA MET A 286 59.37 14.19 14.90
C MET A 286 58.25 14.57 13.93
N CYS A 287 57.01 14.74 14.40
CA CYS A 287 55.92 15.25 13.55
C CYS A 287 56.19 16.69 13.09
N PHE A 288 56.74 17.55 13.96
CA PHE A 288 57.14 18.91 13.58
C PHE A 288 58.27 18.90 12.53
N GLU A 289 59.29 18.06 12.70
CA GLU A 289 60.39 17.92 11.75
C GLU A 289 59.91 17.45 10.37
N ASN A 290 58.98 16.49 10.35
CA ASN A 290 58.39 15.97 9.11
C ASN A 290 57.25 16.85 8.54
N LYS A 291 56.95 17.99 9.18
CA LYS A 291 55.84 18.90 8.82
C LYS A 291 54.46 18.23 8.83
N TRP A 292 54.26 17.20 9.65
CA TRP A 292 52.97 16.57 9.91
C TRP A 292 52.22 17.30 11.02
N LEU A 293 51.92 18.56 10.75
CA LEU A 293 51.49 19.52 11.76
C LEU A 293 50.13 19.20 12.40
N GLY A 294 49.24 18.52 11.67
CA GLY A 294 47.96 18.04 12.22
C GLY A 294 48.17 17.00 13.32
N THR A 295 48.94 15.96 13.02
CA THR A 295 49.31 14.92 14.00
C THR A 295 50.14 15.50 15.14
N ALA A 296 51.07 16.42 14.86
CA ALA A 296 51.83 17.12 15.91
C ALA A 296 50.89 17.87 16.89
N ALA A 297 49.87 18.56 16.37
CA ALA A 297 48.94 19.29 17.20
C ALA A 297 47.98 18.37 17.97
N GLU A 298 47.51 17.27 17.39
CA GLU A 298 46.69 16.27 18.08
C GLU A 298 47.46 15.67 19.28
N ILE A 299 48.74 15.33 19.08
CA ILE A 299 49.62 14.83 20.15
C ILE A 299 49.85 15.94 21.20
N ALA A 300 50.13 17.18 20.77
CA ALA A 300 50.32 18.32 21.68
C ALA A 300 49.10 18.57 22.56
N LEU A 301 47.89 18.53 21.98
CA LEU A 301 46.63 18.67 22.72
C LEU A 301 46.43 17.52 23.71
N ALA A 302 46.73 16.27 23.30
CA ALA A 302 46.66 15.11 24.19
C ALA A 302 47.67 15.18 25.36
N LEU A 303 48.84 15.80 25.14
CA LEU A 303 49.84 16.11 26.16
C LEU A 303 49.51 17.36 27.00
N ASN A 304 48.41 18.06 26.71
CA ASN A 304 48.07 19.39 27.24
C ASN A 304 49.18 20.44 27.03
N ASP A 305 49.98 20.29 25.98
CA ASP A 305 50.99 21.24 25.52
C ASP A 305 50.37 22.26 24.56
N LEU A 306 49.69 23.25 25.15
CA LEU A 306 48.98 24.29 24.40
C LEU A 306 49.92 25.18 23.59
N GLU A 307 51.17 25.34 24.00
CA GLU A 307 52.16 26.14 23.28
C GLU A 307 52.58 25.46 21.98
N SER A 308 52.89 24.15 22.04
CA SER A 308 53.19 23.35 20.86
C SER A 308 51.97 23.26 19.92
N ALA A 309 50.76 23.09 20.46
CA ALA A 309 49.54 23.10 19.65
C ALA A 309 49.34 24.46 18.93
N ARG A 310 49.57 25.59 19.62
CA ARG A 310 49.53 26.94 19.02
C ARG A 310 50.62 27.13 17.95
N LYS A 311 51.82 26.61 18.19
CA LYS A 311 52.92 26.62 17.23
C LYS A 311 52.56 25.85 15.95
N ALA A 312 52.03 24.63 16.09
CA ALA A 312 51.56 23.82 14.95
C ALA A 312 50.45 24.54 14.17
N MET A 313 49.47 25.11 14.86
CA MET A 313 48.39 25.90 14.26
C MET A 313 48.92 27.07 13.43
N LYS A 314 49.85 27.85 13.99
CA LYS A 314 50.46 28.99 13.29
C LYS A 314 51.24 28.54 12.04
N MET A 315 52.00 27.46 12.16
CA MET A 315 52.71 26.88 11.01
C MET A 315 51.74 26.37 9.94
N CYS A 316 50.62 25.72 10.31
CA CYS A 316 49.57 25.32 9.36
C CYS A 316 48.98 26.53 8.64
N PHE A 317 48.74 27.61 9.39
CA PHE A 317 48.19 28.86 8.84
C PHE A 317 49.13 29.54 7.85
N ASP A 318 50.42 29.55 8.14
CA ASP A 318 51.47 30.14 7.30
C ASP A 318 51.68 29.30 6.03
N LEU A 319 51.56 27.96 6.13
CA LEU A 319 51.63 27.04 4.99
C LEU A 319 50.34 26.94 4.17
N GLY A 320 49.28 27.65 4.57
CA GLY A 320 47.98 27.62 3.88
C GLY A 320 47.17 26.33 4.07
N GLN A 321 47.53 25.48 5.04
CA GLN A 321 46.78 24.28 5.43
C GLN A 321 45.60 24.65 6.35
N LEU A 322 44.62 25.39 5.78
CA LEU A 322 43.52 25.98 6.54
C LEU A 322 42.66 24.95 7.28
N ASP A 323 42.40 23.78 6.67
CA ASP A 323 41.64 22.69 7.30
C ASP A 323 42.21 22.27 8.66
N VAL A 324 43.54 22.12 8.68
CA VAL A 324 44.28 21.66 9.85
C VAL A 324 44.36 22.79 10.87
N ALA A 325 44.63 24.02 10.43
CA ALA A 325 44.69 25.19 11.31
C ALA A 325 43.35 25.44 12.03
N VAL A 326 42.22 25.34 11.33
CA VAL A 326 40.88 25.53 11.90
C VAL A 326 40.56 24.43 12.91
N LYS A 327 40.83 23.15 12.59
CA LYS A 327 40.66 22.04 13.55
C LYS A 327 41.47 22.24 14.83
N ILE A 328 42.72 22.69 14.72
CA ILE A 328 43.56 22.95 15.90
C ILE A 328 43.02 24.14 16.71
N ALA A 329 42.59 25.22 16.04
CA ALA A 329 42.00 26.39 16.70
C ALA A 329 40.72 26.03 17.48
N PHE A 330 39.90 25.12 16.95
CA PHE A 330 38.77 24.52 17.66
C PHE A 330 39.21 23.74 18.90
N GLY A 331 40.21 22.85 18.77
CA GLY A 331 40.75 22.09 19.90
C GLY A 331 41.36 22.97 21.00
N LEU A 332 41.89 24.14 20.64
CA LEU A 332 42.42 25.15 21.56
C LEU A 332 41.34 26.07 22.16
N ASN A 333 40.10 26.01 21.64
CA ASN A 333 39.01 26.93 21.95
C ASN A 333 39.40 28.43 21.82
N ASP A 334 40.21 28.76 20.79
CA ASP A 334 40.73 30.11 20.58
C ASP A 334 39.85 30.93 19.62
N LEU A 335 38.89 31.65 20.18
CA LEU A 335 37.92 32.44 19.42
C LEU A 335 38.56 33.62 18.66
N GLU A 336 39.66 34.19 19.15
CA GLU A 336 40.33 35.31 18.49
C GLU A 336 41.05 34.85 17.22
N VAL A 337 41.70 33.69 17.28
CA VAL A 337 42.36 33.10 16.12
C VAL A 337 41.33 32.61 15.09
N LEU A 338 40.20 32.04 15.54
CA LEU A 338 39.09 31.68 14.65
C LEU A 338 38.58 32.90 13.87
N ARG A 339 38.44 34.07 14.51
CA ARG A 339 38.06 35.33 13.80
C ARG A 339 39.07 35.73 12.72
N LYS A 340 40.36 35.50 12.91
CA LYS A 340 41.38 35.79 11.87
C LYS A 340 41.39 34.75 10.76
N LEU A 341 41.11 33.49 11.10
CA LEU A 341 41.07 32.38 10.15
C LEU A 341 39.88 32.50 9.16
N ILE A 342 38.74 33.02 9.61
CA ILE A 342 37.53 33.06 8.79
C ILE A 342 37.69 33.95 7.55
N GLU A 343 38.36 35.10 7.67
CA GLU A 343 38.60 36.02 6.56
C GLU A 343 39.44 35.34 5.47
N LYS A 344 40.50 34.65 5.88
CA LYS A 344 41.38 33.90 4.97
C LYS A 344 40.68 32.71 4.33
N CYS A 345 39.71 32.09 5.03
CA CYS A 345 38.86 31.04 4.46
C CYS A 345 37.97 31.58 3.33
N PHE A 346 37.40 32.78 3.49
CA PHE A 346 36.68 33.43 2.40
C PHE A 346 37.59 33.76 1.21
N ASP A 347 38.78 34.31 1.46
CA ASP A 347 39.75 34.66 0.40
C ASP A 347 40.20 33.43 -0.41
N LYS A 348 40.35 32.28 0.26
CA LYS A 348 40.74 31.01 -0.37
C LYS A 348 39.56 30.20 -0.92
N ARG A 349 38.35 30.77 -0.97
CA ARG A 349 37.12 30.11 -1.43
C ARG A 349 36.84 28.79 -0.70
N ARG A 350 37.05 28.78 0.62
CA ARG A 350 36.70 27.68 1.55
C ARG A 350 35.53 28.08 2.44
N PRO A 351 34.31 28.26 1.86
CA PRO A 351 33.14 28.70 2.60
C PRO A 351 32.62 27.64 3.59
N ASP A 352 33.05 26.39 3.45
CA ASP A 352 32.81 25.30 4.39
C ASP A 352 33.47 25.56 5.74
N LEU A 353 34.78 25.81 5.74
CA LEU A 353 35.52 26.16 6.96
C LEU A 353 35.04 27.50 7.52
N ALA A 354 34.77 28.47 6.64
CA ALA A 354 34.25 29.77 7.07
C ALA A 354 32.89 29.64 7.79
N GLY A 355 32.01 28.78 7.27
CA GLY A 355 30.72 28.48 7.89
C GLY A 355 30.86 27.80 9.25
N GLU A 356 31.76 26.81 9.39
CA GLU A 356 32.04 26.17 10.68
C GLU A 356 32.55 27.17 11.72
N ILE A 357 33.46 28.06 11.32
CA ILE A 357 33.95 29.13 12.19
C ILE A 357 32.83 30.11 12.55
N ALA A 358 31.99 30.54 11.60
CA ALA A 358 30.89 31.46 11.87
C ALA A 358 29.88 30.89 12.88
N ILE A 359 29.55 29.61 12.77
CA ILE A 359 28.70 28.88 13.73
C ILE A 359 29.35 28.88 15.12
N ALA A 360 30.64 28.60 15.20
CA ALA A 360 31.40 28.56 16.46
C ALA A 360 31.49 29.92 17.15
N LEU A 361 31.65 30.98 16.36
CA LEU A 361 31.65 32.37 16.82
C LEU A 361 30.24 32.89 17.12
N ASN A 362 29.19 32.11 16.80
CA ASN A 362 27.79 32.49 16.87
C ASN A 362 27.48 33.79 16.10
N ASP A 363 28.09 33.96 14.92
CA ASP A 363 28.04 35.17 14.10
C ASP A 363 27.12 35.00 12.87
N LEU A 364 25.96 35.67 12.90
CA LEU A 364 24.90 35.51 11.92
C LEU A 364 25.26 36.05 10.53
N GLU A 365 25.97 37.17 10.44
CA GLU A 365 26.33 37.79 9.16
C GLU A 365 27.39 36.96 8.43
N LEU A 366 28.39 36.47 9.17
CA LEU A 366 29.42 35.60 8.60
C LEU A 366 28.83 34.27 8.14
N ALA A 367 27.84 33.73 8.87
CA ALA A 367 27.12 32.52 8.46
C ALA A 367 26.30 32.74 7.18
N ARG A 368 25.61 33.89 7.03
CA ARG A 368 24.91 34.26 5.79
C ARG A 368 25.87 34.39 4.61
N LYS A 369 27.01 35.07 4.80
CA LYS A 369 28.05 35.21 3.79
C LYS A 369 28.61 33.86 3.35
N ALA A 370 28.87 32.95 4.29
CA ALA A 370 29.31 31.60 3.97
C ALA A 370 28.24 30.80 3.22
N LYS A 371 26.96 30.92 3.60
CA LYS A 371 25.82 30.34 2.88
C LYS A 371 25.77 30.80 1.42
N ASP A 372 25.85 32.11 1.17
CA ASP A 372 25.78 32.69 -0.18
C ASP A 372 26.96 32.22 -1.06
N ILE A 373 28.16 32.09 -0.49
CA ILE A 373 29.34 31.62 -1.23
C ILE A 373 29.27 30.12 -1.50
N CYS A 374 28.81 29.31 -0.54
CA CYS A 374 28.52 27.88 -0.76
C CYS A 374 27.51 27.67 -1.91
N PHE A 375 26.54 28.58 -2.01
CA PHE A 375 25.55 28.54 -3.07
C PHE A 375 26.15 28.86 -4.44
N LEU A 376 26.90 29.95 -4.57
CA LEU A 376 27.59 30.33 -5.81
C LEU A 376 28.53 29.21 -6.32
N ASN A 377 29.14 28.45 -5.40
CA ASN A 377 30.06 27.37 -5.73
C ASN A 377 29.39 26.00 -5.97
N LYS A 378 28.04 25.90 -5.89
CA LYS A 378 27.28 24.65 -6.04
C LYS A 378 27.76 23.51 -5.14
N THR A 379 28.02 23.80 -3.86
CA THR A 379 28.44 22.79 -2.86
C THR A 379 27.33 22.56 -1.82
N PRO A 380 26.24 21.85 -2.19
CA PRO A 380 25.03 21.72 -1.34
C PRO A 380 25.29 20.95 -0.04
N GLU A 381 26.18 19.97 -0.04
CA GLU A 381 26.51 19.22 1.19
C GLU A 381 27.19 20.10 2.25
N LEU A 382 27.84 21.20 1.84
CA LEU A 382 28.54 22.12 2.74
C LEU A 382 27.60 23.18 3.32
N ALA A 383 26.57 23.56 2.58
CA ALA A 383 25.57 24.54 3.02
C ALA A 383 24.60 23.99 4.08
N ILE A 384 24.46 22.66 4.23
CA ILE A 384 23.48 22.06 5.15
C ILE A 384 23.75 22.39 6.63
N LYS A 385 25.01 22.34 7.08
CA LYS A 385 25.37 22.65 8.48
C LYS A 385 25.02 24.09 8.83
N ILE A 386 25.34 25.00 7.91
CA ILE A 386 25.01 26.43 8.02
C ILE A 386 23.50 26.62 8.03
N ALA A 387 22.76 25.97 7.12
CA ALA A 387 21.31 26.09 7.03
C ALA A 387 20.56 25.54 8.26
N ILE A 388 21.03 24.44 8.87
CA ILE A 388 20.46 23.90 10.12
C ILE A 388 20.66 24.88 11.28
N TRP A 389 21.85 25.49 11.39
CA TRP A 389 22.10 26.51 12.40
C TRP A 389 21.26 27.78 12.15
N LEU A 390 21.14 28.21 10.89
CA LEU A 390 20.27 29.32 10.49
C LEU A 390 18.79 29.01 10.76
N ALA A 391 18.32 27.77 10.69
CA ALA A 391 16.92 27.45 10.96
C ALA A 391 16.43 27.95 12.34
N LYS A 392 17.33 28.05 13.33
CA LYS A 392 17.03 28.60 14.66
C LYS A 392 17.26 30.12 14.78
N ASN A 393 18.23 30.67 14.05
CA ASN A 393 18.71 32.06 14.22
C ASN A 393 18.24 33.02 13.12
N ASP A 394 17.92 32.50 11.94
CA ASP A 394 17.37 33.19 10.76
C ASP A 394 16.60 32.18 9.86
N PRO A 395 15.34 31.87 10.23
CA PRO A 395 14.53 30.89 9.52
C PRO A 395 14.33 31.19 8.03
N GLN A 396 14.36 32.48 7.64
CA GLN A 396 14.14 32.88 6.25
C GLN A 396 15.29 32.42 5.35
N SER A 397 16.53 32.67 5.75
CA SER A 397 17.71 32.18 5.01
C SER A 397 17.76 30.65 4.93
N ALA A 398 17.30 29.95 5.97
CA ALA A 398 17.20 28.49 5.95
C ALA A 398 16.11 27.99 4.97
N LYS A 399 14.96 28.68 4.91
CA LYS A 399 13.87 28.38 3.94
C LYS A 399 14.33 28.54 2.49
N GLU A 400 15.17 29.53 2.19
CA GLU A 400 15.77 29.71 0.86
C GLU A 400 16.61 28.51 0.43
N VAL A 401 17.55 28.08 1.30
CA VAL A 401 18.42 26.91 1.03
C VAL A 401 17.58 25.63 0.90
N MET A 402 16.55 25.48 1.72
CA MET A 402 15.63 24.34 1.65
C MET A 402 14.90 24.28 0.30
N LYS A 403 14.32 25.41 -0.17
CA LYS A 403 13.60 25.47 -1.45
C LYS A 403 14.53 25.10 -2.61
N MET A 404 15.75 25.62 -2.61
CA MET A 404 16.76 25.27 -3.61
C MET A 404 17.09 23.78 -3.64
N TYR A 405 17.22 23.10 -2.49
CA TYR A 405 17.47 21.66 -2.46
C TYR A 405 16.30 20.87 -3.05
N PHE A 406 15.07 21.32 -2.85
CA PHE A 406 13.93 20.74 -3.56
C PHE A 406 14.02 20.99 -5.07
N ASP A 407 14.40 22.18 -5.51
CA ASP A 407 14.53 22.50 -6.94
C ASP A 407 15.67 21.71 -7.62
N GLN A 408 16.70 21.31 -6.86
CA GLN A 408 17.82 20.50 -7.33
C GLN A 408 17.59 18.98 -7.21
N GLY A 409 16.41 18.53 -6.75
CA GLY A 409 16.11 17.10 -6.57
C GLY A 409 16.86 16.44 -5.40
N LEU A 410 17.26 17.23 -4.40
CA LEU A 410 17.96 16.82 -3.17
C LEU A 410 17.04 16.89 -1.92
N PRO A 411 15.91 16.16 -1.90
CA PRO A 411 14.92 16.28 -0.82
C PRO A 411 15.43 15.77 0.54
N ASN A 412 16.45 14.90 0.55
CA ASN A 412 17.10 14.43 1.77
C ASN A 412 17.80 15.57 2.55
N LEU A 413 18.45 16.48 1.84
CA LEU A 413 19.09 17.66 2.43
C LEU A 413 18.04 18.70 2.82
N ALA A 414 17.04 18.93 1.95
CA ALA A 414 15.92 19.82 2.26
C ALA A 414 15.18 19.38 3.53
N GLY A 415 14.92 18.07 3.66
CA GLY A 415 14.26 17.47 4.80
C GLY A 415 14.95 17.72 6.14
N LYS A 416 16.30 17.69 6.17
CA LYS A 416 17.06 18.03 7.38
C LYS A 416 16.84 19.48 7.83
N ILE A 417 16.69 20.41 6.89
CA ILE A 417 16.39 21.82 7.18
C ILE A 417 14.94 21.97 7.66
N VAL A 418 13.99 21.29 7.00
CA VAL A 418 12.57 21.27 7.39
C VAL A 418 12.42 20.84 8.85
N ILE A 419 13.08 19.76 9.25
CA ILE A 419 13.05 19.27 10.64
C ILE A 419 13.60 20.35 11.60
N ALA A 420 14.69 21.02 11.21
CA ALA A 420 15.30 22.07 12.03
C ALA A 420 14.44 23.35 12.13
N LEU A 421 13.67 23.68 11.09
CA LEU A 421 12.73 24.81 11.05
C LEU A 421 11.48 24.56 11.92
N ASN A 422 11.10 23.29 12.13
CA ASN A 422 9.90 22.89 12.87
C ASN A 422 8.60 23.54 12.34
N ASP A 423 8.51 23.77 11.02
CA ASP A 423 7.36 24.35 10.32
C ASP A 423 6.52 23.22 9.69
N LEU A 424 5.40 22.88 10.33
CA LEU A 424 4.53 21.76 9.95
C LEU A 424 3.97 21.89 8.52
N LYS A 425 3.72 23.11 8.04
CA LYS A 425 3.14 23.31 6.70
C LYS A 425 4.18 23.01 5.63
N LEU A 426 5.36 23.60 5.76
CA LEU A 426 6.49 23.34 4.87
C LEU A 426 6.91 21.88 4.89
N ALA A 427 6.82 21.23 6.05
CA ALA A 427 7.10 19.81 6.16
C ALA A 427 6.14 18.93 5.39
N ARG A 428 4.84 19.24 5.41
CA ARG A 428 3.86 18.50 4.62
C ARG A 428 4.12 18.66 3.12
N GLU A 429 4.38 19.88 2.67
CA GLU A 429 4.74 20.15 1.26
C GLU A 429 5.99 19.36 0.83
N ALA A 430 7.01 19.34 1.68
CA ALA A 430 8.22 18.55 1.50
C ALA A 430 7.96 17.04 1.40
N ILE A 431 7.14 16.51 2.32
CA ILE A 431 6.75 15.10 2.37
C ILE A 431 5.97 14.72 1.10
N GLU A 432 4.99 15.53 0.67
CA GLU A 432 4.25 15.27 -0.58
C GLU A 432 5.20 15.25 -1.78
N LYS A 433 6.11 16.22 -1.90
CA LYS A 433 7.08 16.23 -2.99
C LYS A 433 7.97 14.98 -3.00
N CYS A 434 8.34 14.47 -1.83
CA CYS A 434 9.07 13.19 -1.74
C CYS A 434 8.24 12.00 -2.22
N PHE A 435 6.92 12.00 -1.98
CA PHE A 435 6.01 10.98 -2.51
C PHE A 435 5.87 11.08 -4.03
N ASP A 436 5.73 12.29 -4.57
CA ASP A 436 5.66 12.53 -6.02
C ASP A 436 6.96 12.12 -6.74
N GLU A 437 8.11 12.34 -6.10
CA GLU A 437 9.43 11.92 -6.61
C GLU A 437 9.78 10.45 -6.31
N GLU A 438 8.86 9.66 -5.76
CA GLU A 438 9.09 8.25 -5.43
C GLU A 438 10.23 7.97 -4.42
N LYS A 439 10.39 8.85 -3.42
CA LYS A 439 11.42 8.77 -2.36
C LYS A 439 10.83 8.59 -0.94
N PRO A 440 10.21 7.43 -0.64
CA PRO A 440 9.49 7.21 0.62
C PRO A 440 10.39 7.18 1.86
N GLU A 441 11.67 6.82 1.74
CA GLU A 441 12.63 6.86 2.86
C GLU A 441 12.91 8.28 3.34
N VAL A 442 12.97 9.22 2.40
CA VAL A 442 13.15 10.64 2.73
C VAL A 442 11.87 11.19 3.35
N ALA A 443 10.71 10.86 2.76
CA ALA A 443 9.41 11.23 3.31
C ALA A 443 9.25 10.73 4.75
N ALA A 444 9.56 9.45 5.00
CA ALA A 444 9.50 8.83 6.32
C ALA A 444 10.49 9.47 7.30
N GLY A 445 11.72 9.79 6.86
CA GLY A 445 12.72 10.46 7.68
C GLY A 445 12.28 11.85 8.15
N ILE A 446 11.69 12.65 7.24
CA ILE A 446 11.12 13.97 7.56
C ILE A 446 9.95 13.80 8.53
N ALA A 447 9.04 12.88 8.22
CA ALA A 447 7.86 12.60 9.01
C ALA A 447 8.20 12.14 10.44
N LEU A 448 9.15 11.21 10.60
CA LEU A 448 9.68 10.80 11.91
C LEU A 448 10.36 11.94 12.65
N GLY A 449 11.02 12.85 11.93
CA GLY A 449 11.58 14.10 12.45
C GLY A 449 10.56 14.94 13.22
N LEU A 450 9.31 14.93 12.75
CA LEU A 450 8.21 15.79 13.20
C LEU A 450 7.12 15.05 13.97
N ASN A 451 7.30 13.74 14.21
CA ASN A 451 6.29 12.84 14.76
C ASN A 451 5.01 12.74 13.90
N ASP A 452 5.12 12.93 12.58
CA ASP A 452 4.03 12.71 11.63
C ASP A 452 3.93 11.22 11.26
N PHE A 453 3.37 10.41 12.16
CA PHE A 453 3.28 8.96 11.95
C PHE A 453 2.34 8.56 10.81
N GLU A 454 1.45 9.44 10.38
CA GLU A 454 0.59 9.23 9.22
C GLU A 454 1.44 9.20 7.93
N ALA A 455 2.29 10.20 7.73
CA ALA A 455 3.20 10.23 6.58
C ALA A 455 4.20 9.06 6.59
N VAL A 456 4.65 8.62 7.77
CA VAL A 456 5.43 7.38 7.92
C VAL A 456 4.63 6.15 7.45
N GLY A 457 3.36 6.05 7.84
CA GLY A 457 2.46 4.99 7.39
C GLY A 457 2.33 4.95 5.86
N ARG A 458 2.15 6.11 5.21
CA ARG A 458 2.11 6.20 3.75
C ARG A 458 3.41 5.78 3.08
N ALA A 459 4.56 6.15 3.65
CA ALA A 459 5.86 5.71 3.14
C ALA A 459 6.03 4.20 3.20
N ILE A 460 5.58 3.57 4.29
CA ILE A 460 5.52 2.12 4.43
C ILE A 460 4.56 1.51 3.41
N GLU A 461 3.34 2.01 3.28
CA GLU A 461 2.35 1.53 2.30
C GLU A 461 2.85 1.65 0.85
N MET A 462 3.53 2.75 0.50
CA MET A 462 4.13 2.95 -0.81
C MET A 462 5.21 1.91 -1.09
N CYS A 463 6.15 1.70 -0.15
CA CYS A 463 7.18 0.68 -0.29
C CYS A 463 6.57 -0.71 -0.45
N LEU A 464 5.50 -1.01 0.28
CA LEU A 464 4.75 -2.27 0.19
C LEU A 464 4.10 -2.43 -1.19
N ASN A 465 3.38 -1.43 -1.68
CA ASN A 465 2.69 -1.51 -2.97
C ASN A 465 3.68 -1.67 -4.14
N LYS A 466 4.83 -1.00 -4.08
CA LYS A 466 5.88 -1.06 -5.11
C LYS A 466 6.87 -2.21 -4.93
N LYS A 467 6.73 -3.02 -3.86
CA LYS A 467 7.65 -4.13 -3.51
C LYS A 467 9.10 -3.67 -3.28
N TRP A 468 9.31 -2.50 -2.68
CA TRP A 468 10.63 -1.97 -2.35
C TRP A 468 11.15 -2.49 -1.00
N ILE A 469 11.49 -3.78 -1.00
CA ILE A 469 11.83 -4.57 0.18
C ILE A 469 13.15 -4.12 0.83
N PHE A 470 14.02 -3.41 0.11
CA PHE A 470 15.30 -2.92 0.64
C PHE A 470 15.20 -1.60 1.40
N ILE A 471 14.21 -0.76 1.08
CA ILE A 471 14.02 0.56 1.71
C ILE A 471 13.21 0.46 3.00
N LEU A 472 12.18 -0.39 2.95
CA LEU A 472 11.22 -0.60 4.01
C LEU A 472 11.82 -0.97 5.40
N PRO A 473 12.86 -1.82 5.52
CA PRO A 473 13.46 -2.19 6.79
C PRO A 473 14.10 -0.99 7.49
N GLN A 474 14.74 -0.09 6.73
CA GLN A 474 15.40 1.09 7.27
C GLN A 474 14.35 2.06 7.84
N ILE A 475 13.28 2.30 7.10
CA ILE A 475 12.15 3.12 7.57
C ILE A 475 11.62 2.56 8.89
N VAL A 476 11.29 1.27 8.93
CA VAL A 476 10.70 0.63 10.12
C VAL A 476 11.66 0.62 11.31
N LEU A 477 12.96 0.39 11.08
CA LEU A 477 13.97 0.44 12.12
C LEU A 477 14.07 1.85 12.72
N ASP A 478 14.03 2.89 11.88
CA ASP A 478 14.01 4.28 12.33
C ASP A 478 12.70 4.64 13.07
N VAL A 479 11.55 4.09 12.64
CA VAL A 479 10.30 4.16 13.41
C VAL A 479 10.52 3.56 14.80
N SER A 480 11.01 2.33 14.87
CA SER A 480 11.12 1.58 16.12
C SER A 480 12.09 2.21 17.14
N LYS A 481 13.14 2.90 16.68
CA LYS A 481 14.09 3.63 17.55
C LYS A 481 13.48 4.88 18.18
N LYS A 482 12.60 5.58 17.47
CA LYS A 482 11.95 6.80 17.96
C LYS A 482 10.65 6.54 18.69
N PHE A 483 10.00 5.42 18.40
CA PHE A 483 8.65 5.14 18.84
C PHE A 483 8.63 4.40 20.18
N GLN A 484 8.01 5.02 21.19
CA GLN A 484 7.66 4.33 22.44
C GLN A 484 6.19 3.93 22.38
N VAL A 485 5.91 2.65 22.65
CA VAL A 485 4.54 2.17 22.82
C VAL A 485 3.99 2.82 24.09
N LEU A 486 2.93 3.61 23.96
CA LEU A 486 2.30 4.26 25.11
C LEU A 486 1.73 3.18 26.06
N PRO A 487 1.80 3.36 27.40
CA PRO A 487 1.23 2.41 28.34
C PRO A 487 -0.25 2.08 28.06
N GLU A 488 -1.03 3.09 27.68
CA GLU A 488 -2.43 2.98 27.26
C GLU A 488 -2.57 2.08 26.02
N THR A 489 -1.77 2.33 24.98
CA THR A 489 -1.78 1.54 23.73
C THR A 489 -1.37 0.10 23.98
N LYS A 490 -0.34 -0.13 24.81
CA LYS A 490 0.10 -1.48 25.18
C LYS A 490 -1.03 -2.26 25.84
N ARG A 491 -1.74 -1.65 26.80
CA ARG A 491 -2.88 -2.27 27.49
C ARG A 491 -4.02 -2.57 26.51
N LEU A 492 -4.31 -1.66 25.60
CA LEU A 492 -5.31 -1.88 24.55
C LEU A 492 -4.92 -3.03 23.62
N LEU A 493 -3.66 -3.10 23.16
CA LEU A 493 -3.14 -4.18 22.33
C LEU A 493 -3.21 -5.55 23.01
N GLU A 494 -2.82 -5.64 24.29
CA GLU A 494 -2.97 -6.86 25.08
C GLU A 494 -4.42 -7.34 25.11
N LYS A 495 -5.38 -6.40 25.24
CA LYS A 495 -6.80 -6.70 25.21
C LYS A 495 -7.29 -7.16 23.84
N MET A 496 -6.86 -6.48 22.77
CA MET A 496 -7.18 -6.86 21.39
C MET A 496 -6.67 -8.26 21.07
N ASN A 497 -5.43 -8.58 21.49
CA ASN A 497 -4.82 -9.89 21.34
C ASN A 497 -5.59 -10.98 22.13
N GLN A 498 -5.99 -10.72 23.38
CA GLN A 498 -6.82 -11.65 24.17
C GLN A 498 -8.15 -11.96 23.49
N MET A 499 -8.73 -10.98 22.79
CA MET A 499 -9.98 -11.11 22.06
C MET A 499 -9.83 -11.75 20.68
N LYS A 500 -8.59 -12.02 20.23
CA LYS A 500 -8.26 -12.55 18.91
C LYS A 500 -8.88 -11.76 17.77
N LEU A 501 -8.81 -10.43 17.86
CA LEU A 501 -9.32 -9.53 16.84
C LEU A 501 -8.56 -9.70 15.52
N GLY A 502 -9.26 -9.66 14.40
CA GLY A 502 -8.67 -9.70 13.06
C GLY A 502 -8.47 -8.31 12.48
N THR A 503 -7.97 -8.26 11.25
CA THR A 503 -7.60 -7.02 10.56
C THR A 503 -8.77 -6.03 10.44
N TYR A 504 -9.99 -6.52 10.22
CA TYR A 504 -11.18 -5.67 10.12
C TYR A 504 -11.46 -4.97 11.46
N GLU A 505 -11.43 -5.71 12.57
CA GLU A 505 -11.70 -5.17 13.89
C GLU A 505 -10.61 -4.20 14.36
N GLU A 506 -9.35 -4.49 14.05
CA GLU A 506 -8.21 -3.62 14.32
C GLU A 506 -8.37 -2.25 13.63
N GLU A 507 -8.73 -2.23 12.34
CA GLU A 507 -8.93 -1.00 11.56
C GLU A 507 -10.10 -0.16 12.09
N ILE A 508 -11.21 -0.81 12.47
CA ILE A 508 -12.37 -0.12 13.07
C ILE A 508 -12.01 0.49 14.43
N ILE A 509 -11.20 -0.17 15.27
CA ILE A 509 -10.75 0.39 16.56
C ILE A 509 -9.91 1.63 16.35
N VAL A 510 -8.94 1.58 15.43
CA VAL A 510 -8.09 2.75 15.10
C VAL A 510 -8.96 3.93 14.72
N ARG A 511 -9.95 3.72 13.85
CA ARG A 511 -10.89 4.78 13.44
C ARG A 511 -11.72 5.31 14.61
N LEU A 512 -12.36 4.43 15.38
CA LEU A 512 -13.18 4.83 16.52
C LEU A 512 -12.38 5.69 17.51
N LEU A 513 -11.11 5.36 17.77
CA LEU A 513 -10.21 6.19 18.58
C LEU A 513 -9.96 7.56 17.95
N SER A 514 -9.62 7.62 16.66
CA SER A 514 -9.33 8.87 15.95
C SER A 514 -10.52 9.84 15.92
N GLU A 515 -11.74 9.29 15.88
CA GLU A 515 -12.99 10.06 15.88
C GLU A 515 -13.53 10.31 17.30
N ASN A 516 -12.79 9.91 18.34
CA ASN A 516 -13.20 9.97 19.75
C ASN A 516 -14.58 9.32 20.02
N GLN A 517 -14.85 8.20 19.34
CA GLN A 517 -16.07 7.41 19.46
C GLN A 517 -15.88 6.23 20.42
N ASP A 518 -17.00 5.71 20.94
CA ASP A 518 -17.00 4.57 21.87
C ASP A 518 -16.55 3.28 21.18
N LEU A 519 -15.51 2.63 21.69
CA LEU A 519 -15.01 1.36 21.14
C LEU A 519 -16.02 0.21 21.21
N GLY A 520 -17.02 0.29 22.10
CA GLY A 520 -18.12 -0.66 22.16
C GLY A 520 -18.93 -0.76 20.87
N LEU A 521 -18.91 0.29 20.03
CA LEU A 521 -19.55 0.28 18.71
C LEU A 521 -19.01 -0.81 17.79
N LEU A 522 -17.75 -1.24 17.97
CA LEU A 522 -17.19 -2.38 17.23
C LEU A 522 -18.10 -3.60 17.36
N LYS A 523 -18.46 -3.97 18.59
CA LYS A 523 -19.26 -5.18 18.86
C LYS A 523 -20.75 -4.96 18.65
N THR A 524 -21.28 -3.77 18.94
CA THR A 524 -22.74 -3.52 18.86
C THR A 524 -23.21 -3.15 17.46
N LYS A 525 -22.34 -2.61 16.59
CA LYS A 525 -22.71 -2.17 15.24
C LYS A 525 -21.85 -2.77 14.13
N TYR A 526 -20.53 -2.62 14.19
CA TYR A 526 -19.66 -2.93 13.05
C TYR A 526 -19.47 -4.43 12.81
N LEU A 527 -19.22 -5.21 13.86
CA LEU A 527 -19.00 -6.65 13.77
C LEU A 527 -20.25 -7.42 13.34
N PRO A 528 -21.48 -7.11 13.85
CA PRO A 528 -22.70 -7.74 13.35
C PRO A 528 -22.91 -7.56 11.84
N GLN A 529 -22.67 -6.36 11.30
CA GLN A 529 -22.81 -6.10 9.87
C GLN A 529 -21.74 -6.83 9.05
N TYR A 530 -20.50 -6.87 9.54
CA TYR A 530 -19.43 -7.62 8.89
C TYR A 530 -19.72 -9.13 8.84
N LEU A 531 -20.14 -9.72 9.97
CA LEU A 531 -20.53 -11.13 10.03
C LEU A 531 -21.75 -11.44 9.15
N PHE A 532 -22.72 -10.52 9.07
CA PHE A 532 -23.84 -10.63 8.14
C PHE A 532 -23.36 -10.70 6.69
N ILE A 533 -22.45 -9.80 6.27
CA ILE A 533 -21.88 -9.81 4.92
C ILE A 533 -21.08 -11.08 4.64
N LYS A 534 -20.27 -11.57 5.60
CA LYS A 534 -19.57 -12.87 5.48
C LYS A 534 -20.52 -14.03 5.27
N LYS A 535 -21.60 -14.09 6.05
CA LYS A 535 -22.62 -15.13 5.92
C LYS A 535 -23.33 -15.03 4.56
N PHE A 536 -23.75 -13.83 4.18
CA PHE A 536 -24.40 -13.57 2.89
C PHE A 536 -23.51 -13.94 1.70
N ALA A 537 -22.21 -13.62 1.75
CA ALA A 537 -21.22 -14.03 0.76
C ALA A 537 -21.12 -15.55 0.60
N ASN A 538 -21.04 -16.28 1.71
CA ASN A 538 -21.02 -17.75 1.68
C ASN A 538 -22.29 -18.31 1.03
N GLU A 539 -23.46 -17.79 1.41
CA GLU A 539 -24.74 -18.22 0.85
C GLU A 539 -24.85 -17.92 -0.65
N MET A 540 -24.44 -16.73 -1.09
CA MET A 540 -24.48 -16.37 -2.51
C MET A 540 -23.47 -17.20 -3.31
N ASN A 541 -22.24 -17.35 -2.81
CA ASN A 541 -21.20 -18.14 -3.49
C ASN A 541 -21.61 -19.62 -3.64
N GLN A 542 -22.33 -20.20 -2.67
CA GLN A 542 -22.85 -21.57 -2.81
C GLN A 542 -23.90 -21.73 -3.90
N LYS A 543 -24.70 -20.69 -4.15
CA LYS A 543 -25.77 -20.66 -5.17
C LYS A 543 -25.25 -20.39 -6.59
N MET A 544 -23.99 -20.01 -6.74
CA MET A 544 -23.39 -19.74 -8.06
C MET A 544 -23.04 -21.03 -8.80
N ASP A 545 -22.92 -20.92 -10.13
CA ASP A 545 -22.35 -21.98 -10.97
C ASP A 545 -20.92 -22.33 -10.50
N GLU A 546 -20.53 -23.61 -10.51
CA GLU A 546 -19.19 -24.05 -10.06
C GLU A 546 -18.04 -23.29 -10.74
N ARG A 547 -18.19 -22.90 -12.01
CA ARG A 547 -17.19 -22.12 -12.73
C ARG A 547 -17.06 -20.67 -12.24
N LYS A 548 -18.09 -20.16 -11.53
CA LYS A 548 -18.17 -18.81 -10.95
C LYS A 548 -17.98 -18.79 -9.42
N LYS A 549 -17.86 -19.95 -8.75
CA LYS A 549 -17.66 -20.04 -7.29
C LYS A 549 -16.25 -19.68 -6.86
N TRP A 550 -16.11 -18.66 -6.03
CA TRP A 550 -14.85 -18.43 -5.32
C TRP A 550 -14.52 -19.65 -4.45
N LYS A 551 -13.35 -20.27 -4.69
CA LYS A 551 -13.00 -21.58 -4.09
C LYS A 551 -13.06 -21.55 -2.57
N ASN A 552 -12.52 -20.50 -1.97
CA ASN A 552 -12.55 -20.26 -0.53
C ASN A 552 -13.00 -18.82 -0.23
N PRO A 553 -14.28 -18.57 0.09
CA PRO A 553 -14.76 -17.23 0.42
C PRO A 553 -14.03 -16.57 1.59
N GLU A 554 -13.41 -17.34 2.49
CA GLU A 554 -12.68 -16.76 3.61
C GLU A 554 -11.44 -15.99 3.13
N GLU A 555 -10.77 -16.49 2.08
CA GLU A 555 -9.61 -15.83 1.46
C GLU A 555 -9.98 -14.44 0.91
N PHE A 556 -11.21 -14.27 0.39
CA PHE A 556 -11.72 -12.97 -0.04
C PHE A 556 -11.77 -11.97 1.13
N PHE A 557 -12.27 -12.41 2.29
CA PHE A 557 -12.37 -11.56 3.48
C PHE A 557 -11.01 -11.31 4.13
N GLU A 558 -10.09 -12.28 4.11
CA GLU A 558 -8.70 -12.07 4.53
C GLU A 558 -8.00 -11.01 3.68
N LYS A 559 -8.23 -11.03 2.35
CA LYS A 559 -7.67 -10.07 1.41
C LYS A 559 -8.24 -8.66 1.57
N HIS A 560 -9.56 -8.53 1.80
CA HIS A 560 -10.27 -7.25 1.77
C HIS A 560 -10.75 -6.73 3.12
N ALA A 561 -10.32 -7.33 4.23
CA ALA A 561 -10.75 -6.92 5.57
C ALA A 561 -10.56 -5.40 5.82
N GLU A 562 -9.43 -4.84 5.37
CA GLU A 562 -9.10 -3.41 5.51
C GLU A 562 -9.99 -2.53 4.63
N ASP A 563 -10.15 -2.91 3.37
CA ASP A 563 -10.97 -2.17 2.41
C ASP A 563 -12.43 -2.12 2.89
N ILE A 564 -12.96 -3.25 3.38
CA ILE A 564 -14.30 -3.34 3.95
C ILE A 564 -14.42 -2.51 5.24
N ALA A 565 -13.41 -2.54 6.11
CA ALA A 565 -13.40 -1.71 7.32
C ALA A 565 -13.38 -0.21 6.99
N ARG A 566 -12.59 0.21 6.01
CA ARG A 566 -12.49 1.59 5.54
C ARG A 566 -13.78 2.06 4.87
N LEU A 567 -14.44 1.20 4.08
CA LEU A 567 -15.77 1.46 3.54
C LEU A 567 -16.81 1.64 4.65
N HIS A 568 -16.93 0.66 5.55
CA HIS A 568 -17.85 0.73 6.69
C HIS A 568 -17.58 1.96 7.57
N SER A 569 -16.34 2.44 7.60
CA SER A 569 -15.95 3.65 8.30
C SER A 569 -16.44 4.93 7.65
N ILE A 570 -16.68 4.96 6.32
CA ILE A 570 -17.32 6.08 5.62
C ILE A 570 -18.79 6.18 6.02
N ASP A 571 -19.54 5.13 5.77
CA ASP A 571 -20.91 4.95 6.25
C ASP A 571 -21.22 3.46 6.33
N LEU A 572 -21.59 2.98 7.52
CA LEU A 572 -21.80 1.55 7.77
C LEU A 572 -22.97 0.99 6.94
N ASN A 573 -24.07 1.72 6.82
CA ASN A 573 -25.30 1.22 6.21
C ASN A 573 -25.20 1.22 4.67
N LEU A 574 -24.74 2.33 4.10
CA LEU A 574 -24.54 2.46 2.65
C LEU A 574 -23.50 1.47 2.15
N SER A 575 -22.40 1.30 2.89
CA SER A 575 -21.36 0.34 2.52
C SER A 575 -21.83 -1.11 2.63
N THR A 576 -22.60 -1.45 3.67
CA THR A 576 -23.20 -2.79 3.80
C THR A 576 -24.16 -3.06 2.64
N HIS A 577 -24.99 -2.09 2.27
CA HIS A 577 -25.91 -2.22 1.13
C HIS A 577 -25.15 -2.37 -0.19
N PHE A 578 -24.12 -1.54 -0.41
CA PHE A 578 -23.23 -1.64 -1.56
C PHE A 578 -22.60 -3.03 -1.66
N LEU A 579 -21.96 -3.52 -0.59
CA LEU A 579 -21.33 -4.84 -0.57
C LEU A 579 -22.34 -5.96 -0.84
N LYS A 580 -23.54 -5.89 -0.26
CA LYS A 580 -24.61 -6.86 -0.53
C LYS A 580 -24.98 -6.88 -2.02
N ASN A 581 -25.09 -5.72 -2.66
CA ASN A 581 -25.41 -5.61 -4.07
C ASN A 581 -24.30 -6.14 -4.98
N GLN A 582 -23.04 -5.97 -4.60
CA GLN A 582 -21.93 -6.52 -5.39
C GLN A 582 -21.74 -8.03 -5.16
N ILE A 583 -21.88 -8.49 -3.93
CA ILE A 583 -21.74 -9.91 -3.57
C ILE A 583 -22.85 -10.77 -4.17
N SER A 584 -24.07 -10.23 -4.34
CA SER A 584 -25.15 -10.95 -5.03
C SER A 584 -24.84 -11.24 -6.50
N ARG A 585 -23.95 -10.45 -7.12
CA ARG A 585 -23.36 -10.66 -8.46
C ARG A 585 -22.08 -11.50 -8.43
N GLY A 586 -21.58 -11.83 -7.25
CA GLY A 586 -20.47 -12.75 -7.02
C GLY A 586 -19.25 -12.12 -6.39
N LEU A 587 -18.44 -12.96 -5.74
CA LEU A 587 -17.24 -12.50 -5.03
C LEU A 587 -16.17 -11.95 -5.97
N SER A 588 -16.06 -12.47 -7.20
CA SER A 588 -15.24 -11.85 -8.24
C SER A 588 -15.66 -10.42 -8.55
N PHE A 589 -16.97 -10.14 -8.58
CA PHE A 589 -17.48 -8.81 -8.85
C PHE A 589 -17.19 -7.83 -7.69
N ALA A 590 -17.47 -8.25 -6.46
CA ALA A 590 -17.14 -7.48 -5.27
C ALA A 590 -15.63 -7.21 -5.14
N HIS A 591 -14.79 -8.19 -5.51
CA HIS A 591 -13.33 -8.08 -5.48
C HIS A 591 -12.82 -6.90 -6.32
N ALA A 592 -13.27 -6.78 -7.56
CA ALA A 592 -12.78 -5.73 -8.44
C ALA A 592 -13.21 -4.33 -8.02
N TYR A 593 -14.39 -4.18 -7.43
CA TYR A 593 -14.82 -2.93 -6.83
C TYR A 593 -13.95 -2.52 -5.64
N LEU A 594 -13.61 -3.48 -4.77
CA LEU A 594 -12.75 -3.22 -3.61
C LEU A 594 -11.33 -2.85 -4.06
N ASP A 595 -10.77 -3.53 -5.07
CA ASP A 595 -9.49 -3.16 -5.67
C ASP A 595 -9.53 -1.77 -6.32
N LEU A 596 -10.62 -1.43 -7.02
CA LEU A 596 -10.81 -0.11 -7.63
C LEU A 596 -10.85 1.01 -6.59
N PHE A 597 -11.51 0.78 -5.45
CA PHE A 597 -11.67 1.77 -4.39
C PHE A 597 -10.49 1.83 -3.43
N LYS A 598 -9.62 0.82 -3.39
CA LYS A 598 -8.50 0.77 -2.46
C LYS A 598 -7.64 2.05 -2.42
N PRO A 599 -7.20 2.64 -3.54
CA PRO A 599 -6.45 3.90 -3.51
C PRO A 599 -7.24 5.04 -2.86
N LEU A 600 -8.55 5.11 -3.13
CA LEU A 600 -9.46 6.12 -2.56
C LEU A 600 -9.62 5.94 -1.06
N LEU A 601 -9.82 4.70 -0.61
CA LEU A 601 -10.04 4.37 0.79
C LEU A 601 -8.79 4.63 1.66
N THR A 602 -7.60 4.69 1.08
CA THR A 602 -6.36 5.08 1.77
C THR A 602 -6.20 6.60 1.92
N ASN A 603 -6.95 7.42 1.16
CA ASN A 603 -6.81 8.87 1.18
C ASN A 603 -7.72 9.52 2.23
N ARG A 604 -7.16 9.93 3.38
CA ARG A 604 -7.92 10.50 4.50
C ARG A 604 -8.69 11.76 4.13
N GLU A 605 -8.12 12.63 3.31
CA GLU A 605 -8.74 13.91 2.98
C GLU A 605 -10.01 13.69 2.13
N ILE A 606 -9.91 12.86 1.10
CA ILE A 606 -11.06 12.53 0.25
C ILE A 606 -12.12 11.78 1.08
N VAL A 607 -11.70 10.77 1.87
CA VAL A 607 -12.60 10.01 2.74
C VAL A 607 -13.34 10.94 3.71
N ARG A 608 -12.66 11.91 4.31
CA ARG A 608 -13.27 12.92 5.19
C ARG A 608 -14.30 13.76 4.45
N SER A 609 -13.97 14.29 3.26
CA SER A 609 -14.92 15.10 2.48
C SER A 609 -16.13 14.30 2.02
N ILE A 610 -15.97 13.02 1.67
CA ILE A 610 -17.09 12.12 1.36
C ILE A 610 -17.98 11.93 2.60
N LYS A 611 -17.40 11.66 3.77
CA LYS A 611 -18.15 11.52 5.04
C LYS A 611 -18.95 12.77 5.36
N GLU A 612 -18.35 13.94 5.24
CA GLU A 612 -19.00 15.22 5.50
C GLU A 612 -20.14 15.49 4.52
N TYR A 613 -19.94 15.17 3.23
CA TYR A 613 -20.99 15.25 2.22
C TYR A 613 -22.17 14.33 2.56
N ILE A 614 -21.91 13.06 2.89
CA ILE A 614 -22.94 12.07 3.26
C ILE A 614 -23.69 12.51 4.52
N ALA A 615 -22.98 12.99 5.54
CA ALA A 615 -23.59 13.47 6.79
C ALA A 615 -24.57 14.64 6.53
N SER A 616 -24.30 15.47 5.52
CA SER A 616 -25.19 16.55 5.10
C SER A 616 -26.37 16.11 4.20
N ASN A 617 -26.35 14.87 3.67
CA ASN A 617 -27.30 14.37 2.69
C ASN A 617 -27.86 12.98 3.08
N LYS A 618 -28.88 12.97 3.94
CA LYS A 618 -29.46 11.73 4.51
C LYS A 618 -30.22 10.83 3.53
N ASN A 619 -30.46 11.28 2.30
CA ASN A 619 -31.24 10.56 1.29
C ASN A 619 -30.38 9.87 0.22
N LEU A 620 -29.05 9.81 0.40
CA LEU A 620 -28.18 9.07 -0.51
C LEU A 620 -28.48 7.57 -0.38
N ASP A 621 -28.82 6.90 -1.48
CA ASP A 621 -28.97 5.44 -1.51
C ASP A 621 -27.64 4.74 -1.84
N GLY A 622 -27.62 3.41 -1.75
CA GLY A 622 -26.39 2.65 -1.98
C GLY A 622 -25.88 2.66 -3.44
N GLN A 623 -26.75 2.93 -4.42
CA GLN A 623 -26.32 3.05 -5.82
C GLN A 623 -25.61 4.40 -6.03
N ASN A 624 -26.19 5.49 -5.54
CA ASN A 624 -25.58 6.80 -5.56
C ASN A 624 -24.28 6.86 -4.74
N PHE A 625 -24.21 6.08 -3.65
CA PHE A 625 -22.97 5.89 -2.90
C PHE A 625 -21.88 5.21 -3.76
N SER A 626 -22.23 4.16 -4.51
CA SER A 626 -21.31 3.51 -5.46
C SER A 626 -20.79 4.50 -6.50
N ASP A 627 -21.69 5.28 -7.11
CA ASP A 627 -21.33 6.26 -8.13
C ASP A 627 -20.40 7.35 -7.56
N LEU A 628 -20.63 7.79 -6.32
CA LEU A 628 -19.77 8.76 -5.64
C LEU A 628 -18.34 8.21 -5.46
N LEU A 629 -18.21 6.94 -5.05
CA LEU A 629 -16.91 6.29 -4.89
C LEU A 629 -16.21 6.12 -6.24
N GLU A 630 -16.91 5.66 -7.28
CA GLU A 630 -16.35 5.52 -8.64
C GLU A 630 -15.82 6.84 -9.20
N ILE A 631 -16.62 7.92 -9.10
CA ILE A 631 -16.21 9.26 -9.55
C ILE A 631 -15.01 9.74 -8.74
N SER A 632 -15.03 9.56 -7.42
CA SER A 632 -13.92 9.97 -6.55
C SER A 632 -12.62 9.23 -6.88
N SER A 633 -12.69 7.92 -7.16
CA SER A 633 -11.55 7.13 -7.64
C SER A 633 -11.00 7.67 -8.96
N ALA A 634 -11.86 8.10 -9.89
CA ALA A 634 -11.43 8.68 -11.16
C ALA A 634 -10.64 10.00 -10.97
N TYR A 635 -11.12 10.90 -10.10
CA TYR A 635 -10.41 12.13 -9.75
C TYR A 635 -9.03 11.85 -9.16
N GLN A 636 -8.95 10.90 -8.22
CA GLN A 636 -7.68 10.50 -7.64
C GLN A 636 -6.71 9.95 -8.70
N LYS A 637 -7.20 9.12 -9.63
CA LYS A 637 -6.39 8.55 -10.71
C LYS A 637 -5.84 9.58 -11.68
N ILE A 638 -6.58 10.66 -11.94
CA ILE A 638 -6.05 11.75 -12.78
C ILE A 638 -5.18 12.76 -12.01
N GLY A 639 -5.04 12.63 -10.69
CA GLY A 639 -4.22 13.50 -9.85
C GLY A 639 -4.94 14.76 -9.37
N GLU A 640 -6.27 14.84 -9.48
CA GLU A 640 -7.08 16.03 -9.21
C GLU A 640 -7.80 15.93 -7.86
N ARG A 641 -7.09 15.44 -6.82
CA ARG A 641 -7.66 15.17 -5.48
C ARG A 641 -8.13 16.44 -4.76
N GLU A 642 -7.36 17.51 -4.84
CA GLU A 642 -7.65 18.79 -4.16
C GLU A 642 -8.92 19.43 -4.74
N PHE A 643 -9.05 19.37 -6.06
CA PHE A 643 -10.21 19.88 -6.77
C PHE A 643 -11.49 19.08 -6.47
N LEU A 644 -11.40 17.75 -6.33
CA LEU A 644 -12.52 16.92 -5.85
C LEU A 644 -12.96 17.36 -4.44
N VAL A 645 -12.00 17.51 -3.53
CA VAL A 645 -12.26 17.92 -2.13
C VAL A 645 -12.97 19.27 -2.07
N GLU A 646 -12.54 20.23 -2.90
CA GLU A 646 -13.18 21.53 -3.02
C GLU A 646 -14.65 21.42 -3.47
N ILE A 647 -14.94 20.68 -4.54
CA ILE A 647 -16.30 20.51 -5.06
C ILE A 647 -17.21 19.83 -4.02
N LEU A 648 -16.73 18.79 -3.34
CA LEU A 648 -17.49 18.08 -2.31
C LEU A 648 -17.82 19.01 -1.13
N ASN A 649 -16.86 19.83 -0.70
CA ASN A 649 -17.06 20.79 0.39
C ASN A 649 -18.05 21.90 0.02
N GLN A 650 -17.99 22.43 -1.21
CA GLN A 650 -18.94 23.43 -1.72
C GLN A 650 -20.34 22.87 -1.98
N SER A 651 -20.47 21.54 -2.07
CA SER A 651 -21.71 20.86 -2.40
C SER A 651 -22.41 20.21 -1.20
N ARG A 652 -21.99 20.52 0.02
CA ARG A 652 -22.68 20.07 1.24
C ARG A 652 -24.15 20.49 1.22
N GLY A 653 -25.05 19.53 1.46
CA GLY A 653 -26.51 19.72 1.37
C GLY A 653 -27.10 19.81 -0.05
N LYS A 654 -26.29 19.73 -1.12
CA LYS A 654 -26.81 19.61 -2.50
C LYS A 654 -27.22 18.17 -2.80
N ASP A 655 -28.34 18.02 -3.51
CA ASP A 655 -28.79 16.73 -4.06
C ASP A 655 -27.73 16.05 -4.93
N PHE A 656 -27.58 14.73 -4.75
CA PHE A 656 -26.52 13.98 -5.41
C PHE A 656 -26.63 13.96 -6.93
N LYS A 657 -27.82 14.03 -7.53
CA LYS A 657 -27.93 14.06 -9.00
C LYS A 657 -27.29 15.33 -9.57
N LYS A 658 -27.44 16.46 -8.87
CA LYS A 658 -26.79 17.73 -9.25
C LYS A 658 -25.27 17.64 -9.07
N LEU A 659 -24.82 17.13 -7.92
CA LEU A 659 -23.40 16.93 -7.65
C LEU A 659 -22.76 15.97 -8.67
N LYS A 660 -23.41 14.84 -8.97
CA LYS A 660 -22.92 13.86 -9.95
C LYS A 660 -22.70 14.49 -11.32
N LEU A 661 -23.62 15.34 -11.77
CA LEU A 661 -23.46 16.07 -13.02
C LEU A 661 -22.28 17.04 -12.95
N GLU A 662 -22.19 17.86 -11.89
CA GLU A 662 -21.10 18.81 -11.64
C GLU A 662 -19.72 18.13 -11.62
N LEU A 663 -19.61 16.99 -10.93
CA LEU A 663 -18.39 16.20 -10.85
C LEU A 663 -18.01 15.60 -12.20
N ASN A 664 -18.93 15.00 -12.96
CA ASN A 664 -18.57 14.41 -14.25
C ASN A 664 -18.21 15.48 -15.29
N LYS A 665 -18.90 16.63 -15.30
CA LYS A 665 -18.54 17.75 -16.16
C LYS A 665 -17.12 18.25 -15.88
N SER A 666 -16.80 18.44 -14.60
CA SER A 666 -15.50 18.96 -14.20
C SER A 666 -14.39 17.94 -14.41
N LEU A 667 -14.69 16.65 -14.23
CA LEU A 667 -13.78 15.54 -14.52
C LEU A 667 -13.41 15.48 -16.01
N LEU A 668 -14.38 15.71 -16.90
CA LEU A 668 -14.13 15.76 -18.34
C LEU A 668 -13.20 16.92 -18.73
N LYS A 669 -13.40 18.11 -18.13
CA LYS A 669 -12.52 19.27 -18.34
C LYS A 669 -11.10 18.99 -17.88
N LYS A 670 -10.93 18.44 -16.68
CA LYS A 670 -9.62 18.05 -16.13
C LYS A 670 -8.91 16.98 -16.96
N LEU A 671 -9.66 16.02 -17.48
CA LEU A 671 -9.11 15.03 -18.41
C LEU A 671 -8.53 15.70 -19.66
N ALA A 672 -9.23 16.68 -20.23
CA ALA A 672 -8.78 17.37 -21.43
C ALA A 672 -7.54 18.25 -21.19
N GLU A 673 -7.48 18.93 -20.04
CA GLU A 673 -6.27 19.64 -19.57
C GLU A 673 -5.08 18.68 -19.50
N LYS A 674 -5.27 17.49 -18.93
CA LYS A 674 -4.23 16.45 -18.81
C LYS A 674 -3.77 15.90 -20.16
N LEU A 675 -4.66 15.84 -21.15
CA LEU A 675 -4.35 15.47 -22.53
C LEU A 675 -3.75 16.64 -23.36
N LYS A 676 -3.49 17.80 -22.73
CA LYS A 676 -2.91 19.00 -23.35
C LYS A 676 -3.76 19.54 -24.52
N ILE A 677 -5.08 19.40 -24.44
CA ILE A 677 -6.00 19.96 -25.43
C ILE A 677 -6.04 21.49 -25.21
N LYS A 678 -5.73 22.25 -26.28
CA LYS A 678 -5.64 23.71 -26.23
C LYS A 678 -6.99 24.43 -26.36
N ALA A 679 -8.03 23.72 -26.78
CA ALA A 679 -9.35 24.28 -26.99
C ALA A 679 -10.15 24.34 -25.68
N GLU A 680 -10.88 25.44 -25.47
CA GLU A 680 -11.81 25.59 -24.34
C GLU A 680 -13.04 24.69 -24.59
N ILE A 681 -13.29 23.74 -23.68
CA ILE A 681 -14.45 22.83 -23.80
C ILE A 681 -15.73 23.58 -23.44
N SER A 682 -16.59 23.80 -24.44
CA SER A 682 -17.86 24.47 -24.26
C SER A 682 -18.90 23.60 -23.54
N GLU A 683 -19.94 24.23 -22.98
CA GLU A 683 -21.09 23.51 -22.42
C GLU A 683 -21.83 22.67 -23.47
N GLN A 684 -21.72 23.02 -24.76
CA GLN A 684 -22.31 22.25 -25.84
C GLN A 684 -21.51 20.96 -26.09
N ASP A 685 -20.17 21.05 -26.12
CA ASP A 685 -19.30 19.88 -26.28
C ASP A 685 -19.54 18.86 -25.17
N ILE A 686 -19.67 19.32 -23.92
CA ILE A 686 -19.96 18.47 -22.75
C ILE A 686 -21.25 17.67 -22.91
N LYS A 687 -22.28 18.22 -23.56
CA LYS A 687 -23.57 17.52 -23.75
C LYS A 687 -23.48 16.40 -24.78
N GLU A 688 -22.50 16.42 -25.66
CA GLU A 688 -22.28 15.36 -26.64
C GLU A 688 -21.64 14.11 -26.02
N TRP A 689 -20.95 14.28 -24.89
CA TRP A 689 -20.35 13.19 -24.13
C TRP A 689 -21.37 12.46 -23.27
N LYS A 690 -21.26 11.14 -23.26
CA LYS A 690 -22.03 10.29 -22.35
C LYS A 690 -21.41 10.27 -20.96
N LEU A 691 -21.69 11.30 -20.18
CA LEU A 691 -21.08 11.54 -18.87
C LEU A 691 -21.36 10.45 -17.81
N LYS A 692 -22.42 9.65 -17.97
CA LYS A 692 -22.89 8.68 -16.96
C LYS A 692 -21.82 7.66 -16.56
N TYR A 693 -20.94 7.28 -17.49
CA TYR A 693 -19.91 6.25 -17.31
C TYR A 693 -18.48 6.79 -17.44
N LEU A 694 -18.31 8.13 -17.43
CA LEU A 694 -17.01 8.78 -17.60
C LEU A 694 -15.98 8.33 -16.54
N ALA A 695 -16.42 8.17 -15.30
CA ALA A 695 -15.56 7.68 -14.22
C ALA A 695 -15.00 6.28 -14.49
N ASN A 696 -15.78 5.40 -15.14
CA ASN A 696 -15.36 4.04 -15.48
C ASN A 696 -14.31 4.02 -16.58
N LEU A 697 -14.41 4.94 -17.53
CA LEU A 697 -13.42 5.13 -18.58
C LEU A 697 -12.03 5.45 -18.03
N LEU A 698 -11.97 6.34 -17.03
CA LEU A 698 -10.73 6.78 -16.40
C LEU A 698 -10.21 5.76 -15.39
N SER A 699 -11.12 5.21 -14.61
CA SER A 699 -10.79 4.25 -13.58
C SER A 699 -10.23 2.94 -14.13
N ASN A 700 -10.54 2.57 -15.37
CA ASN A 700 -10.13 1.29 -15.94
C ASN A 700 -9.06 1.42 -17.04
N LYS A 701 -8.48 2.61 -17.22
CA LYS A 701 -7.42 2.86 -18.22
C LYS A 701 -6.19 1.94 -18.05
N GLU A 702 -5.87 1.51 -16.83
CA GLU A 702 -4.75 0.59 -16.52
C GLU A 702 -4.97 -0.84 -17.04
N MET A 703 -6.18 -1.18 -17.49
CA MET A 703 -6.51 -2.47 -18.08
C MET A 703 -6.10 -2.57 -19.56
N LEU A 704 -5.81 -1.44 -20.21
CA LEU A 704 -5.30 -1.40 -21.57
C LEU A 704 -3.80 -1.67 -21.56
N LYS A 705 -3.32 -2.57 -22.44
CA LYS A 705 -1.88 -2.69 -22.74
C LYS A 705 -1.32 -1.33 -23.17
N GLU A 706 -0.04 -1.11 -22.96
CA GLU A 706 0.65 0.16 -23.24
C GLU A 706 0.41 0.65 -24.68
N GLU A 707 0.48 -0.26 -25.66
CA GLU A 707 0.16 -0.02 -27.08
C GLU A 707 -1.29 0.47 -27.30
N ASN A 708 -2.27 -0.10 -26.59
CA ASN A 708 -3.68 0.29 -26.69
C ASN A 708 -3.95 1.60 -25.95
N LEU A 709 -3.14 1.93 -24.94
CA LEU A 709 -3.25 3.16 -24.16
C LEU A 709 -2.87 4.40 -24.98
N GLU A 710 -1.89 4.29 -25.88
CA GLU A 710 -1.52 5.35 -26.81
C GLU A 710 -2.61 5.61 -27.85
N ILE A 711 -3.15 4.54 -28.46
CA ILE A 711 -4.28 4.63 -29.39
C ILE A 711 -5.49 5.26 -28.69
N PHE A 712 -5.81 4.79 -27.48
CA PHE A 712 -6.89 5.32 -26.67
C PHE A 712 -6.76 6.82 -26.39
N ASN A 713 -5.58 7.28 -25.95
CA ASN A 713 -5.35 8.70 -25.70
C ASN A 713 -5.47 9.54 -26.99
N SER A 714 -5.04 8.99 -28.13
CA SER A 714 -5.11 9.66 -29.43
C SER A 714 -6.55 9.78 -29.93
N ILE A 715 -7.37 8.72 -29.77
CA ILE A 715 -8.81 8.74 -30.03
C ILE A 715 -9.49 9.81 -29.17
N LEU A 716 -9.23 9.83 -27.85
CA LEU A 716 -9.80 10.83 -26.95
C LEU A 716 -9.41 12.24 -27.39
N LYS A 717 -8.14 12.47 -27.70
CA LYS A 717 -7.65 13.77 -28.16
C LYS A 717 -8.34 14.19 -29.46
N ALA A 718 -8.45 13.31 -30.44
CA ALA A 718 -9.14 13.59 -31.69
C ALA A 718 -10.64 13.87 -31.49
N ALA A 719 -11.29 13.16 -30.57
CA ALA A 719 -12.69 13.39 -30.21
C ALA A 719 -12.89 14.76 -29.54
N PHE A 720 -12.02 15.14 -28.59
CA PHE A 720 -12.05 16.47 -27.96
C PHE A 720 -11.74 17.60 -28.93
N GLU A 721 -10.87 17.38 -29.91
CA GLU A 721 -10.52 18.35 -30.95
C GLU A 721 -11.55 18.38 -32.10
N GLY A 722 -12.64 17.59 -32.02
CA GLY A 722 -13.69 17.53 -33.05
C GLY A 722 -13.22 16.99 -34.40
N ARG A 723 -12.07 16.31 -34.44
CA ARG A 723 -11.40 15.84 -35.66
C ARG A 723 -11.36 14.32 -35.79
N PHE A 724 -12.23 13.59 -35.08
CA PHE A 724 -12.18 12.13 -35.06
C PHE A 724 -12.34 11.51 -36.46
N GLU A 725 -13.24 12.03 -37.30
CA GLU A 725 -13.42 11.50 -38.66
C GLU A 725 -12.17 11.72 -39.54
N ASP A 726 -11.53 12.88 -39.40
CA ASP A 726 -10.24 13.18 -40.05
C ASP A 726 -9.14 12.25 -39.50
N PHE A 727 -9.12 12.03 -38.19
CA PHE A 727 -8.16 11.15 -37.52
C PHE A 727 -8.20 9.71 -38.06
N ILE A 728 -9.38 9.15 -38.37
CA ILE A 728 -9.48 7.77 -38.89
C ILE A 728 -9.44 7.68 -40.42
N SER A 729 -9.54 8.80 -41.15
CA SER A 729 -9.72 8.80 -42.61
C SER A 729 -8.64 9.54 -43.40
N ASN A 730 -7.89 10.47 -42.79
CA ASN A 730 -6.92 11.33 -43.48
C ASN A 730 -5.47 10.82 -43.35
N PRO A 731 -4.84 10.32 -44.43
CA PRO A 731 -3.46 9.84 -44.39
C PRO A 731 -2.41 10.96 -44.30
N ASP A 732 -2.78 12.22 -44.51
CA ASP A 732 -1.86 13.36 -44.57
C ASP A 732 -1.80 14.13 -43.24
N GLN A 733 -2.42 13.60 -42.17
CA GLN A 733 -2.42 14.22 -40.85
C GLN A 733 -1.05 14.13 -40.15
N ASN A 734 -0.81 15.07 -39.23
CA ASN A 734 0.43 15.15 -38.45
C ASN A 734 0.51 14.13 -37.29
N ASP A 735 -0.63 13.55 -36.90
CA ASP A 735 -0.72 12.55 -35.83
C ASP A 735 -0.27 11.18 -36.36
N GLU A 736 0.83 10.63 -35.82
CA GLU A 736 1.42 9.37 -36.31
C GLU A 736 0.43 8.20 -36.24
N ILE A 737 -0.28 8.08 -35.11
CA ILE A 737 -1.23 7.00 -34.87
C ILE A 737 -2.43 7.16 -35.80
N GLY A 738 -2.97 8.38 -35.90
CA GLY A 738 -4.07 8.68 -36.82
C GLY A 738 -3.70 8.37 -38.27
N ARG A 739 -2.49 8.74 -38.70
CA ARG A 739 -2.00 8.46 -40.05
C ARG A 739 -1.96 6.96 -40.35
N GLN A 740 -1.47 6.14 -39.41
CA GLN A 740 -1.45 4.69 -39.59
C GLN A 740 -2.86 4.10 -39.70
N ILE A 741 -3.80 4.56 -38.87
CA ILE A 741 -5.21 4.16 -38.92
C ILE A 741 -5.84 4.55 -40.27
N ALA A 742 -5.62 5.78 -40.72
CA ALA A 742 -6.14 6.25 -42.01
C ALA A 742 -5.59 5.46 -43.20
N LEU A 743 -4.30 5.12 -43.18
CA LEU A 743 -3.68 4.26 -44.19
C LEU A 743 -4.27 2.85 -44.19
N HIS A 744 -4.55 2.30 -43.00
CA HIS A 744 -5.26 1.03 -42.87
C HIS A 744 -6.66 1.09 -43.49
N ASN A 745 -7.46 2.09 -43.11
CA ASN A 745 -8.82 2.24 -43.64
C ASN A 745 -8.86 2.46 -45.15
N LYS A 746 -7.87 3.16 -45.72
CA LYS A 746 -7.72 3.30 -47.17
C LYS A 746 -7.45 1.96 -47.87
N LYS A 747 -6.73 1.05 -47.21
CA LYS A 747 -6.51 -0.31 -47.72
C LYS A 747 -7.79 -1.14 -47.64
N VAL A 748 -8.55 -1.05 -46.55
CA VAL A 748 -9.84 -1.73 -46.38
C VAL A 748 -10.85 -1.24 -47.43
N GLU A 749 -10.97 0.07 -47.63
CA GLU A 749 -11.80 0.68 -48.67
C GLU A 749 -11.48 0.12 -50.06
N LYS A 750 -10.18 0.03 -50.38
CA LYS A 750 -9.73 -0.53 -51.66
C LYS A 750 -10.19 -1.98 -51.83
N GLU A 751 -10.02 -2.83 -50.82
CA GLU A 751 -10.47 -4.23 -50.87
C GLU A 751 -12.00 -4.32 -51.05
N PHE A 752 -12.78 -3.54 -50.30
CA PHE A 752 -14.24 -3.51 -50.42
C PHE A 752 -14.68 -3.15 -51.85
N LYS A 753 -14.07 -2.11 -52.43
CA LYS A 753 -14.36 -1.67 -53.80
C LYS A 753 -13.96 -2.72 -54.83
N GLU A 754 -12.81 -3.37 -54.69
CA GLU A 754 -12.35 -4.44 -55.58
C GLU A 754 -13.27 -5.66 -55.56
N ARG A 755 -13.98 -5.91 -54.44
CA ARG A 755 -14.97 -6.99 -54.31
C ARG A 755 -16.41 -6.57 -54.63
N GLY A 756 -16.63 -5.34 -55.11
CA GLY A 756 -17.96 -4.86 -55.49
C GLY A 756 -18.86 -4.48 -54.31
N VAL A 757 -18.31 -4.27 -53.11
CA VAL A 757 -19.06 -3.77 -51.95
C VAL A 757 -19.10 -2.24 -52.00
N ASN A 758 -20.29 -1.66 -51.89
CA ASN A 758 -20.45 -0.21 -51.89
C ASN A 758 -19.98 0.37 -50.54
N TRP A 759 -18.78 0.97 -50.54
CA TRP A 759 -18.15 1.56 -49.35
C TRP A 759 -18.97 2.68 -48.69
N GLU A 760 -19.56 3.56 -49.49
CA GLU A 760 -20.37 4.67 -48.96
C GLU A 760 -21.62 4.17 -48.26
N ASN A 761 -22.33 3.20 -48.86
CA ASN A 761 -23.49 2.58 -48.23
C ASN A 761 -23.10 1.74 -47.02
N TRP A 762 -21.92 1.12 -47.01
CA TRP A 762 -21.41 0.39 -45.86
C TRP A 762 -21.22 1.31 -44.65
N LEU A 763 -20.63 2.49 -44.84
CA LEU A 763 -20.38 3.42 -43.72
C LEU A 763 -21.62 4.23 -43.33
N ASN A 764 -22.43 4.62 -44.31
CA ASN A 764 -23.50 5.61 -44.15
C ASN A 764 -24.90 5.01 -44.37
N PHE A 765 -25.10 3.74 -44.02
CA PHE A 765 -26.41 3.09 -44.16
C PHE A 765 -27.45 3.79 -43.29
N LYS A 766 -28.41 4.49 -43.91
CA LYS A 766 -29.47 5.24 -43.22
C LYS A 766 -30.76 4.45 -42.96
N GLY A 767 -30.76 3.15 -43.27
CA GLY A 767 -31.93 2.31 -43.03
C GLY A 767 -32.22 2.22 -41.53
N VAL A 768 -33.48 2.47 -41.18
CA VAL A 768 -34.00 2.32 -39.82
C VAL A 768 -35.19 1.39 -39.90
N GLU A 769 -35.15 0.31 -39.13
CA GLU A 769 -36.24 -0.66 -39.05
C GLU A 769 -36.87 -0.60 -37.67
N ILE A 770 -38.20 -0.61 -37.61
CA ILE A 770 -38.92 -0.75 -36.35
C ILE A 770 -39.28 -2.21 -36.19
N VAL A 771 -38.70 -2.85 -35.19
CA VAL A 771 -38.97 -4.25 -34.86
C VAL A 771 -39.88 -4.29 -33.65
N THR A 772 -41.09 -4.78 -33.84
CA THR A 772 -42.00 -5.06 -32.72
C THR A 772 -41.65 -6.41 -32.12
N VAL A 773 -41.07 -6.39 -30.93
CA VAL A 773 -40.79 -7.59 -30.15
C VAL A 773 -41.88 -7.74 -29.10
N GLY A 774 -42.66 -8.81 -29.21
CA GLY A 774 -43.49 -9.30 -28.12
C GLY A 774 -43.13 -10.75 -27.90
N THR A 775 -42.85 -11.16 -26.66
CA THR A 775 -42.75 -12.59 -26.39
C THR A 775 -44.16 -13.14 -26.36
N LYS A 776 -44.57 -13.85 -27.42
CA LYS A 776 -45.45 -15.00 -27.22
C LYS A 776 -44.49 -16.16 -26.99
N LYS A 777 -44.21 -16.51 -25.74
CA LYS A 777 -43.44 -17.73 -25.44
C LYS A 777 -44.33 -18.93 -25.79
N LYS A 778 -44.50 -19.21 -27.09
CA LYS A 778 -44.85 -20.53 -27.57
C LYS A 778 -43.51 -21.21 -27.75
N GLN A 779 -43.10 -22.01 -26.76
CA GLN A 779 -41.98 -22.89 -26.99
C GLN A 779 -42.38 -23.81 -28.14
N GLU A 780 -41.84 -23.57 -29.33
CA GLU A 780 -41.90 -24.56 -30.40
C GLU A 780 -41.01 -25.70 -29.94
N ARG A 781 -41.64 -26.62 -29.19
CA ARG A 781 -40.99 -27.79 -28.61
C ARG A 781 -40.22 -28.53 -29.69
N GLU A 782 -40.75 -28.57 -30.91
CA GLU A 782 -40.08 -29.14 -32.09
C GLU A 782 -38.75 -28.45 -32.41
N ALA A 783 -38.70 -27.12 -32.51
CA ALA A 783 -37.45 -26.37 -32.76
C ALA A 783 -36.42 -26.53 -31.63
N LEU A 784 -36.87 -26.52 -30.36
CA LEU A 784 -35.99 -26.79 -29.22
C LEU A 784 -35.49 -28.25 -29.20
N PHE A 785 -36.30 -29.20 -29.66
CA PHE A 785 -35.90 -30.59 -29.82
C PHE A 785 -34.89 -30.76 -30.96
N GLU A 786 -35.05 -30.06 -32.08
CA GLU A 786 -34.05 -30.02 -33.15
C GLU A 786 -32.72 -29.43 -32.66
N GLN A 787 -32.77 -28.32 -31.91
CA GLN A 787 -31.59 -27.72 -31.30
C GLN A 787 -30.92 -28.66 -30.28
N PHE A 788 -31.71 -29.41 -29.50
CA PHE A 788 -31.22 -30.46 -28.62
C PHE A 788 -30.52 -31.57 -29.41
N GLU A 789 -31.11 -32.03 -30.52
CA GLU A 789 -30.49 -33.07 -31.36
C GLU A 789 -29.17 -32.57 -31.99
N ILE A 790 -29.10 -31.31 -32.44
CA ILE A 790 -27.88 -30.70 -32.97
C ILE A 790 -26.78 -30.63 -31.90
N ARG A 791 -27.09 -30.06 -30.72
CA ARG A 791 -26.13 -29.89 -29.62
C ARG A 791 -25.72 -31.22 -29.00
N LEU A 792 -26.62 -32.21 -28.96
CA LEU A 792 -26.31 -33.58 -28.52
C LEU A 792 -25.32 -34.23 -29.48
N ASN A 793 -25.53 -34.09 -30.80
CA ASN A 793 -24.61 -34.63 -31.80
C ASN A 793 -23.24 -33.93 -31.77
N ASP A 794 -23.19 -32.62 -31.52
CA ASP A 794 -21.93 -31.89 -31.34
C ASP A 794 -21.15 -32.40 -30.12
N TRP A 795 -21.84 -32.58 -28.98
CA TRP A 795 -21.22 -33.16 -27.79
C TRP A 795 -20.68 -34.57 -28.05
N VAL A 796 -21.45 -35.44 -28.70
CA VAL A 796 -21.03 -36.81 -29.06
C VAL A 796 -19.77 -36.84 -29.93
N LYS A 797 -19.58 -35.85 -30.81
CA LYS A 797 -18.38 -35.74 -31.65
C LYS A 797 -17.13 -35.41 -30.84
N LYS A 798 -17.29 -34.64 -29.77
CA LYS A 798 -16.21 -34.08 -28.94
C LYS A 798 -15.87 -34.92 -27.71
N VAL A 799 -16.75 -35.83 -27.29
CA VAL A 799 -16.53 -36.74 -26.15
C VAL A 799 -15.38 -37.72 -26.40
N ASP A 800 -14.59 -37.95 -25.35
CA ASP A 800 -13.45 -38.87 -25.35
C ASP A 800 -13.84 -40.27 -25.90
N PRO A 801 -13.02 -40.90 -26.76
CA PRO A 801 -13.31 -42.21 -27.35
C PRO A 801 -13.67 -43.30 -26.32
N SER A 802 -13.08 -43.25 -25.12
CA SER A 802 -13.34 -44.20 -24.03
C SER A 802 -14.75 -44.09 -23.43
N LEU A 803 -15.41 -42.94 -23.60
CA LEU A 803 -16.77 -42.66 -23.11
C LEU A 803 -17.84 -42.80 -24.20
N LYS A 804 -17.43 -42.73 -25.48
CA LYS A 804 -18.33 -42.71 -26.63
C LYS A 804 -19.25 -43.93 -26.73
N GLY A 805 -18.72 -45.11 -26.42
CA GLY A 805 -19.51 -46.36 -26.42
C GLY A 805 -20.61 -46.36 -25.36
N ALA A 806 -20.35 -45.77 -24.19
CA ALA A 806 -21.33 -45.65 -23.11
C ALA A 806 -22.38 -44.58 -23.43
N LEU A 807 -21.95 -43.41 -23.92
CA LEU A 807 -22.84 -42.34 -24.35
C LEU A 807 -23.77 -42.78 -25.50
N ASN A 808 -23.26 -43.53 -26.48
CA ASN A 808 -24.08 -44.04 -27.57
C ASN A 808 -25.19 -44.98 -27.08
N LYS A 809 -24.95 -45.77 -26.02
CA LYS A 809 -26.00 -46.61 -25.40
C LYS A 809 -27.09 -45.75 -24.77
N ASP A 810 -26.72 -44.69 -24.05
CA ASP A 810 -27.69 -43.76 -23.47
C ASP A 810 -28.51 -43.05 -24.55
N ILE A 811 -27.86 -42.63 -25.65
CA ILE A 811 -28.54 -41.98 -26.78
C ILE A 811 -29.51 -42.93 -27.48
N VAL A 812 -29.13 -44.20 -27.67
CA VAL A 812 -30.04 -45.20 -28.25
C VAL A 812 -31.25 -45.41 -27.33
N GLN A 813 -31.06 -45.47 -26.01
CA GLN A 813 -32.16 -45.58 -25.06
C GLN A 813 -33.07 -44.34 -25.07
N LEU A 814 -32.50 -43.13 -25.14
CA LEU A 814 -33.25 -41.89 -25.26
C LEU A 814 -34.05 -41.84 -26.56
N LYS A 815 -33.49 -42.30 -27.68
CA LYS A 815 -34.18 -42.39 -28.98
C LYS A 815 -35.32 -43.42 -28.97
N GLN A 816 -35.12 -44.58 -28.35
CA GLN A 816 -36.16 -45.61 -28.20
C GLN A 816 -37.33 -45.13 -27.34
N LYS A 817 -37.03 -44.31 -26.33
CA LYS A 817 -38.02 -43.71 -25.42
C LYS A 817 -38.40 -42.27 -25.80
N LYS A 818 -38.21 -41.85 -27.05
CA LYS A 818 -38.43 -40.46 -27.49
C LYS A 818 -39.82 -39.91 -27.14
N LYS A 819 -40.86 -40.76 -27.13
CA LYS A 819 -42.24 -40.39 -26.74
C LYS A 819 -42.46 -40.27 -25.22
N GLU A 820 -41.62 -40.90 -24.42
CA GLU A 820 -41.66 -40.88 -22.95
C GLU A 820 -40.69 -39.85 -22.35
N PHE A 821 -39.75 -39.37 -23.17
CA PHE A 821 -38.76 -38.38 -22.77
C PHE A 821 -39.41 -37.01 -22.61
N ASP A 822 -39.58 -36.60 -21.35
CA ASP A 822 -40.11 -35.30 -20.97
C ASP A 822 -39.05 -34.53 -20.17
N PRO A 823 -38.32 -33.60 -20.79
CA PRO A 823 -37.26 -32.83 -20.13
C PRO A 823 -37.76 -32.01 -18.94
N SER A 824 -39.06 -31.70 -18.88
CA SER A 824 -39.71 -30.98 -17.77
C SER A 824 -39.81 -31.78 -16.48
N LYS A 825 -39.56 -33.08 -16.54
CA LYS A 825 -39.48 -33.97 -15.38
C LYS A 825 -38.06 -34.12 -14.84
N ILE A 826 -37.06 -33.48 -15.45
CA ILE A 826 -35.67 -33.51 -14.97
C ILE A 826 -35.55 -32.49 -13.84
N ASP A 827 -35.28 -32.99 -12.62
CA ASP A 827 -34.97 -32.14 -11.48
C ASP A 827 -33.49 -31.74 -11.51
N PHE A 828 -33.19 -30.56 -12.05
CA PHE A 828 -31.81 -30.05 -12.07
C PHE A 828 -31.27 -29.65 -10.69
N SER A 829 -32.11 -29.64 -9.65
CA SER A 829 -31.66 -29.44 -8.27
C SER A 829 -31.12 -30.73 -7.64
N ASP A 830 -31.42 -31.90 -8.23
CA ASP A 830 -30.83 -33.18 -7.85
C ASP A 830 -29.38 -33.27 -8.36
N PRO A 831 -28.36 -33.39 -7.49
CA PRO A 831 -26.96 -33.55 -7.92
C PRO A 831 -26.72 -34.74 -8.86
N GLN A 832 -27.61 -35.74 -8.88
CA GLN A 832 -27.51 -36.95 -9.70
C GLN A 832 -28.33 -36.87 -11.01
N TRP A 833 -28.88 -35.72 -11.37
CA TRP A 833 -29.71 -35.58 -12.58
C TRP A 833 -29.02 -36.08 -13.87
N GLN A 834 -27.70 -35.91 -13.97
CA GLN A 834 -26.90 -36.40 -15.10
C GLN A 834 -26.85 -37.93 -15.16
N GLU A 835 -26.79 -38.59 -14.00
CA GLU A 835 -26.77 -40.05 -13.89
C GLU A 835 -28.13 -40.63 -14.28
N THR A 836 -29.21 -39.89 -14.08
CA THR A 836 -30.56 -40.27 -14.50
C THR A 836 -30.73 -40.18 -16.02
N LEU A 837 -30.15 -39.16 -16.65
CA LEU A 837 -30.30 -38.90 -18.09
C LEU A 837 -29.30 -39.69 -18.95
N PHE A 838 -28.05 -39.81 -18.47
CA PHE A 838 -26.97 -40.52 -19.14
C PHE A 838 -26.30 -41.52 -18.18
N PRO A 839 -27.01 -42.59 -17.78
CA PRO A 839 -26.55 -43.53 -16.75
C PRO A 839 -25.30 -44.30 -17.15
N ASN A 840 -25.20 -44.74 -18.41
CA ASN A 840 -24.04 -45.50 -18.88
C ASN A 840 -22.81 -44.59 -18.97
N TYR A 841 -22.96 -43.37 -19.49
CA TYR A 841 -21.91 -42.36 -19.56
C TYR A 841 -21.41 -42.01 -18.16
N SER A 842 -22.31 -41.68 -17.23
CA SER A 842 -21.95 -41.26 -15.87
C SER A 842 -21.23 -42.37 -15.10
N ARG A 843 -21.71 -43.62 -15.24
CA ARG A 843 -21.03 -44.79 -14.65
C ARG A 843 -19.63 -45.00 -15.21
N THR A 844 -19.46 -44.83 -16.52
CA THR A 844 -18.16 -45.00 -17.19
C THR A 844 -17.21 -43.87 -16.83
N LEU A 845 -17.70 -42.63 -16.76
CA LEU A 845 -16.93 -41.46 -16.32
C LEU A 845 -16.46 -41.60 -14.87
N ASN A 846 -17.35 -42.03 -13.97
CA ASN A 846 -17.00 -42.28 -12.57
C ASN A 846 -15.99 -43.42 -12.43
N TYR A 847 -16.13 -44.48 -13.23
CA TYR A 847 -15.13 -45.55 -13.30
C TYR A 847 -13.76 -45.05 -13.78
N LEU A 848 -13.72 -44.23 -14.84
CA LEU A 848 -12.48 -43.66 -15.37
C LEU A 848 -11.82 -42.70 -14.38
N LYS A 849 -12.58 -41.81 -13.74
CA LYS A 849 -12.07 -40.91 -12.69
C LYS A 849 -11.54 -41.67 -11.47
N LYS A 850 -12.19 -42.78 -11.09
CA LYS A 850 -11.75 -43.62 -9.96
C LYS A 850 -10.48 -44.42 -10.29
N LYS A 851 -10.33 -44.86 -11.54
CA LYS A 851 -9.18 -45.64 -12.01
C LYS A 851 -7.99 -44.74 -12.40
N HIS A 852 -8.26 -43.52 -12.86
CA HIS A 852 -7.30 -42.52 -13.31
C HIS A 852 -7.72 -41.15 -12.76
N PRO A 853 -7.21 -40.75 -11.58
CA PRO A 853 -7.56 -39.47 -10.94
C PRO A 853 -7.28 -38.24 -11.80
N ASP A 854 -6.32 -38.33 -12.73
CA ASP A 854 -5.94 -37.26 -13.65
C ASP A 854 -6.78 -37.23 -14.95
N PHE A 855 -7.75 -38.13 -15.10
CA PHE A 855 -8.61 -38.16 -16.28
C PHE A 855 -9.46 -36.87 -16.35
N LYS A 856 -9.16 -36.04 -17.35
CA LYS A 856 -9.87 -34.79 -17.62
C LYS A 856 -10.65 -34.90 -18.92
N ILE A 857 -11.88 -34.41 -18.89
CA ILE A 857 -12.68 -34.18 -20.09
C ILE A 857 -12.12 -32.94 -20.79
N SER A 858 -11.98 -32.99 -22.12
CA SER A 858 -11.46 -31.84 -22.89
C SER A 858 -12.34 -30.60 -22.73
N THR A 859 -11.73 -29.43 -22.87
CA THR A 859 -12.42 -28.14 -22.73
C THR A 859 -13.54 -28.02 -23.77
N GLU A 860 -13.32 -28.48 -25.01
CA GLU A 860 -14.34 -28.42 -26.07
C GLU A 860 -15.55 -29.33 -25.78
N ALA A 861 -15.31 -30.51 -25.18
CA ALA A 861 -16.39 -31.42 -24.79
C ALA A 861 -17.21 -30.87 -23.61
N GLN A 862 -16.57 -30.16 -22.68
CA GLN A 862 -17.23 -29.50 -21.55
C GLN A 862 -18.07 -28.29 -22.00
N GLU A 863 -17.58 -27.55 -22.99
CA GLU A 863 -18.31 -26.43 -23.60
C GLU A 863 -19.51 -26.93 -24.40
N ALA A 864 -19.34 -27.94 -25.25
CA ALA A 864 -20.44 -28.57 -25.98
C ALA A 864 -21.52 -29.14 -25.04
N PHE A 865 -21.11 -29.75 -23.92
CA PHE A 865 -22.05 -30.19 -22.89
C PHE A 865 -22.79 -29.03 -22.21
N SER A 866 -22.12 -27.91 -21.98
CA SER A 866 -22.74 -26.70 -21.39
C SER A 866 -23.86 -26.16 -22.27
N HIS A 867 -23.63 -26.08 -23.59
CA HIS A 867 -24.66 -25.69 -24.55
C HIS A 867 -25.80 -26.73 -24.62
N LEU A 868 -25.48 -28.02 -24.61
CA LEU A 868 -26.50 -29.06 -24.51
C LEU A 868 -27.37 -28.89 -23.26
N LEU A 869 -26.73 -28.68 -22.10
CA LEU A 869 -27.39 -28.50 -20.80
C LEU A 869 -28.34 -27.30 -20.79
N GLU A 870 -27.92 -26.17 -21.35
CA GLU A 870 -28.78 -24.98 -21.52
C GLU A 870 -30.08 -25.34 -22.29
N THR A 871 -29.94 -26.13 -23.35
CA THR A 871 -31.09 -26.57 -24.16
C THR A 871 -32.01 -27.52 -23.39
N ILE A 872 -31.45 -28.46 -22.64
CA ILE A 872 -32.23 -29.39 -21.79
C ILE A 872 -32.96 -28.60 -20.69
N LYS A 873 -32.32 -27.59 -20.09
CA LYS A 873 -32.95 -26.70 -19.10
C LYS A 873 -34.11 -25.94 -19.71
N HIS A 874 -33.94 -25.37 -20.91
CA HIS A 874 -35.02 -24.68 -21.61
C HIS A 874 -36.16 -25.63 -21.97
N LEU A 875 -35.88 -26.86 -22.44
CA LEU A 875 -36.90 -27.88 -22.65
C LEU A 875 -37.63 -28.30 -21.36
N GLY A 876 -36.98 -28.11 -20.20
CA GLY A 876 -37.50 -28.48 -18.88
C GLY A 876 -38.33 -27.40 -18.18
N GLU A 877 -38.28 -26.15 -18.63
CA GLU A 877 -39.12 -25.07 -18.15
C GLU A 877 -40.59 -25.34 -18.51
N LYS A 878 -41.53 -25.24 -17.55
CA LYS A 878 -42.96 -25.25 -17.87
C LYS A 878 -43.27 -24.11 -18.83
N GLU A 879 -44.10 -24.38 -19.85
CA GLU A 879 -44.67 -23.33 -20.72
C GLU A 879 -45.33 -22.26 -19.85
N ARG A 880 -44.61 -21.17 -19.61
CA ARG A 880 -45.21 -19.92 -19.17
C ARG A 880 -45.56 -19.15 -20.41
N ILE A 881 -46.86 -18.99 -20.64
CA ILE A 881 -47.36 -17.95 -21.52
C ILE A 881 -47.13 -16.63 -20.77
N GLU A 882 -45.91 -16.13 -20.78
CA GLU A 882 -45.64 -14.72 -20.50
C GLU A 882 -45.80 -14.00 -21.84
N GLU A 883 -47.04 -13.56 -22.08
CA GLU A 883 -47.28 -12.51 -23.07
C GLU A 883 -46.69 -11.23 -22.48
N THR A 884 -45.50 -10.86 -22.95
CA THR A 884 -45.04 -9.48 -22.74
C THR A 884 -45.82 -8.59 -23.69
N GLU A 885 -46.16 -7.39 -23.23
CA GLU A 885 -46.69 -6.36 -24.10
C GLU A 885 -45.73 -6.18 -25.28
N LYS A 886 -46.30 -6.11 -26.49
CA LYS A 886 -45.52 -5.84 -27.70
C LYS A 886 -44.79 -4.51 -27.48
N LYS A 887 -43.47 -4.56 -27.48
CA LYS A 887 -42.62 -3.38 -27.41
C LYS A 887 -41.93 -3.17 -28.74
N GLU A 888 -41.95 -1.93 -29.21
CA GLU A 888 -41.22 -1.55 -30.42
C GLU A 888 -39.78 -1.23 -30.06
N PHE A 889 -38.87 -1.67 -30.92
CA PHE A 889 -37.45 -1.34 -30.87
C PHE A 889 -37.00 -0.80 -32.22
N ILE A 890 -36.03 0.09 -32.20
CA ILE A 890 -35.46 0.67 -33.41
C ILE A 890 -34.14 -0.04 -33.70
N VAL A 891 -34.02 -0.65 -34.87
CA VAL A 891 -32.77 -1.23 -35.38
C VAL A 891 -32.16 -0.28 -36.38
N LYS A 892 -30.91 0.11 -36.14
CA LYS A 892 -30.16 1.00 -37.04
C LYS A 892 -28.67 0.67 -37.03
N LEU A 893 -27.97 1.16 -38.06
CA LEU A 893 -26.51 1.16 -38.04
C LEU A 893 -26.04 2.11 -36.93
N TRP A 894 -25.02 1.69 -36.19
CA TRP A 894 -24.42 2.49 -35.14
C TRP A 894 -23.55 3.61 -35.73
N ASP A 895 -23.77 4.84 -35.27
CA ASP A 895 -22.93 6.00 -35.64
C ASP A 895 -21.60 5.95 -34.86
N ARG A 896 -20.45 5.98 -35.56
CA ARG A 896 -19.12 6.03 -34.93
C ARG A 896 -18.89 7.40 -34.28
N ASP A 897 -19.06 7.49 -32.98
CA ASP A 897 -18.77 8.66 -32.15
C ASP A 897 -18.11 8.26 -30.82
N PRO A 898 -16.78 8.41 -30.67
CA PRO A 898 -16.07 8.04 -29.44
C PRO A 898 -16.63 8.67 -28.16
N ARG A 899 -17.30 9.83 -28.26
CA ARG A 899 -17.91 10.54 -27.13
C ARG A 899 -19.06 9.73 -26.50
N LYS A 900 -19.61 8.77 -27.24
CA LYS A 900 -20.68 7.85 -26.83
C LYS A 900 -20.21 6.40 -26.85
N ASP A 901 -19.38 6.05 -27.82
CA ASP A 901 -19.12 4.65 -28.16
C ASP A 901 -18.21 3.92 -27.18
N LEU A 902 -17.27 4.66 -26.60
CA LEU A 902 -16.43 4.16 -25.51
C LEU A 902 -17.23 3.65 -24.30
N PHE A 903 -18.52 3.98 -24.22
CA PHE A 903 -19.41 3.62 -23.12
C PHE A 903 -20.48 2.60 -23.52
N GLN A 904 -20.55 2.16 -24.78
CA GLN A 904 -21.70 1.37 -25.25
C GLN A 904 -21.75 -0.02 -24.61
N GLY A 905 -20.60 -0.66 -24.40
CA GLY A 905 -20.55 -1.95 -23.70
C GLY A 905 -21.00 -1.87 -22.23
N ASN A 906 -21.13 -0.68 -21.64
CA ASN A 906 -21.71 -0.49 -20.31
C ASN A 906 -23.25 -0.59 -20.31
N GLU A 907 -23.90 -0.54 -21.47
CA GLU A 907 -25.36 -0.63 -21.61
C GLU A 907 -25.82 -2.03 -22.02
N THR A 908 -25.11 -2.62 -22.99
CA THR A 908 -25.39 -3.98 -23.43
C THR A 908 -24.54 -4.95 -22.61
N GLY A 909 -25.04 -6.14 -22.29
CA GLY A 909 -24.30 -7.17 -21.54
C GLY A 909 -22.93 -7.59 -22.13
N CYS A 910 -22.49 -7.00 -23.24
CA CYS A 910 -21.30 -7.31 -24.06
C CYS A 910 -19.93 -7.21 -23.35
N CYS A 911 -18.99 -8.06 -23.75
CA CYS A 911 -17.61 -8.17 -23.27
C CYS A 911 -16.69 -6.97 -23.61
N VAL A 912 -17.24 -5.89 -24.18
CA VAL A 912 -16.52 -4.68 -24.62
C VAL A 912 -16.76 -3.45 -23.74
N ALA A 913 -17.46 -3.62 -22.60
CA ALA A 913 -17.70 -2.55 -21.62
C ALA A 913 -16.41 -1.91 -21.08
N VAL A 914 -16.43 -0.60 -20.86
CA VAL A 914 -15.35 0.02 -20.10
C VAL A 914 -15.78 0.09 -18.64
N GLY A 915 -15.46 -0.94 -17.84
CA GLY A 915 -16.03 -1.10 -16.50
C GLY A 915 -15.81 -2.49 -15.87
N VAL A 916 -16.03 -2.59 -14.56
CA VAL A 916 -16.03 -3.87 -13.84
C VAL A 916 -17.23 -4.71 -14.28
N LYS A 917 -17.00 -5.89 -14.89
CA LYS A 917 -18.04 -6.90 -15.23
C LYS A 917 -17.86 -8.20 -14.46
N GLU A 918 -18.96 -8.98 -14.37
CA GLU A 918 -18.93 -10.36 -13.88
C GLU A 918 -17.99 -11.20 -14.76
N ALA A 919 -17.08 -11.95 -14.14
CA ALA A 919 -16.20 -12.87 -14.83
C ALA A 919 -15.97 -14.14 -13.99
N ALA A 920 -15.40 -15.17 -14.62
CA ALA A 920 -15.08 -16.44 -13.97
C ALA A 920 -14.08 -16.22 -12.81
N VAL A 921 -14.04 -17.16 -11.87
CA VAL A 921 -13.25 -17.04 -10.63
C VAL A 921 -11.78 -16.75 -10.94
N GLY A 922 -11.28 -15.61 -10.46
CA GLY A 922 -9.88 -15.20 -10.63
C GLY A 922 -9.57 -14.47 -11.93
N ILE A 923 -10.58 -14.16 -12.76
CA ILE A 923 -10.46 -13.23 -13.89
C ILE A 923 -11.47 -12.13 -13.61
N VAL A 924 -11.03 -10.88 -13.49
CA VAL A 924 -11.95 -9.74 -13.53
C VAL A 924 -11.37 -8.68 -14.43
N ILE A 925 -11.76 -8.71 -15.69
CA ILE A 925 -11.60 -7.59 -16.61
C ILE A 925 -12.70 -7.77 -17.64
N THR A 926 -13.22 -6.69 -18.22
CA THR A 926 -13.71 -6.81 -19.59
C THR A 926 -12.67 -7.58 -20.39
N LEU A 927 -13.05 -8.71 -21.01
CA LEU A 927 -12.05 -9.61 -21.58
C LEU A 927 -11.20 -8.88 -22.63
N HIS A 928 -11.81 -7.93 -23.35
CA HIS A 928 -11.19 -7.19 -24.46
C HIS A 928 -11.69 -5.73 -24.57
N PRO A 929 -11.33 -4.81 -23.65
CA PRO A 929 -11.64 -3.37 -23.81
C PRO A 929 -11.03 -2.78 -25.08
N GLU A 930 -10.02 -3.43 -25.68
CA GLU A 930 -9.49 -3.08 -27.00
C GLU A 930 -10.48 -3.25 -28.15
N THR A 931 -11.51 -4.09 -28.02
CA THR A 931 -12.46 -4.36 -29.11
C THR A 931 -13.30 -3.15 -29.47
N ILE A 932 -13.67 -2.31 -28.49
CA ILE A 932 -14.33 -1.04 -28.79
C ILE A 932 -13.38 -0.05 -29.48
N LEU A 933 -12.09 -0.11 -29.16
CA LEU A 933 -11.07 0.69 -29.85
C LEU A 933 -10.91 0.22 -31.29
N GLN A 934 -10.92 -1.10 -31.53
CA GLN A 934 -10.88 -1.70 -32.87
C GLN A 934 -12.07 -1.24 -33.73
N TYR A 935 -13.30 -1.27 -33.20
CA TYR A 935 -14.47 -0.72 -33.90
C TYR A 935 -14.30 0.76 -34.28
N LEU A 936 -13.80 1.57 -33.35
CA LEU A 936 -13.62 3.00 -33.56
C LEU A 936 -12.61 3.30 -34.66
N VAL A 937 -11.54 2.49 -34.79
CA VAL A 937 -10.46 2.74 -35.75
C VAL A 937 -10.60 1.99 -37.06
N ASP A 938 -11.31 0.85 -37.11
CA ASP A 938 -11.49 0.03 -38.31
C ASP A 938 -12.86 0.26 -38.97
N LYS A 939 -12.85 0.96 -40.11
CA LYS A 939 -14.05 1.26 -40.90
C LYS A 939 -14.62 0.03 -41.62
N GLY A 940 -13.89 -1.10 -41.65
CA GLY A 940 -14.35 -2.39 -42.14
C GLY A 940 -15.29 -3.14 -41.20
N ILE A 941 -15.44 -2.69 -39.95
CA ILE A 941 -16.29 -3.33 -38.93
C ILE A 941 -17.44 -2.40 -38.57
N ASN A 942 -18.68 -2.84 -38.77
CA ASN A 942 -19.86 -2.07 -38.34
C ASN A 942 -20.57 -2.76 -37.19
N VAL A 943 -21.51 -2.06 -36.57
CA VAL A 943 -22.41 -2.63 -35.55
C VAL A 943 -23.83 -2.19 -35.87
N ALA A 944 -24.77 -3.12 -35.82
CA ALA A 944 -26.19 -2.78 -35.74
C ALA A 944 -26.59 -2.66 -34.27
N GLU A 945 -27.21 -1.54 -33.90
CA GLU A 945 -27.73 -1.31 -32.56
C GLU A 945 -29.25 -1.40 -32.52
N ILE A 946 -29.76 -1.93 -31.40
CA ILE A 946 -31.18 -2.05 -31.09
C ILE A 946 -31.47 -1.09 -29.95
N VAL A 947 -32.28 -0.06 -30.23
CA VAL A 947 -32.56 1.05 -29.33
C VAL A 947 -34.00 0.97 -28.83
N ASP A 948 -34.17 1.13 -27.53
CA ASP A 948 -35.47 1.31 -26.92
C ASP A 948 -35.98 2.75 -27.21
N PRO A 949 -37.10 2.93 -27.92
CA PRO A 949 -37.58 4.25 -28.30
C PRO A 949 -38.02 5.10 -27.09
N GLU A 950 -38.39 4.49 -25.96
CA GLU A 950 -38.82 5.17 -24.74
C GLU A 950 -37.63 5.72 -23.94
N THR A 951 -36.64 4.87 -23.67
CA THR A 951 -35.47 5.25 -22.86
C THR A 951 -34.37 5.90 -23.69
N LYS A 952 -34.35 5.67 -25.00
CA LYS A 952 -33.25 5.98 -25.93
C LYS A 952 -31.96 5.21 -25.65
N ASP A 953 -32.00 4.20 -24.78
CA ASP A 953 -30.84 3.38 -24.47
C ASP A 953 -30.67 2.24 -25.48
N VAL A 954 -29.42 1.85 -25.73
CA VAL A 954 -29.10 0.67 -26.54
C VAL A 954 -29.32 -0.57 -25.69
N VAL A 955 -30.20 -1.47 -26.13
CA VAL A 955 -30.57 -2.70 -25.39
C VAL A 955 -29.89 -3.95 -25.93
N ALA A 956 -29.48 -3.94 -27.20
CA ALA A 956 -28.75 -5.03 -27.84
C ALA A 956 -27.94 -4.51 -29.03
N GLN A 957 -26.95 -5.30 -29.45
CA GLN A 957 -26.08 -4.97 -30.58
C GLN A 957 -25.64 -6.23 -31.31
N THR A 958 -25.25 -6.08 -32.57
CA THR A 958 -24.73 -7.18 -33.40
C THR A 958 -23.60 -6.66 -34.24
N TRP A 959 -22.46 -7.35 -34.20
CA TRP A 959 -21.27 -6.97 -34.96
C TRP A 959 -21.43 -7.42 -36.40
N LEU A 960 -21.02 -6.56 -37.33
CA LEU A 960 -21.16 -6.75 -38.76
C LEU A 960 -19.78 -6.77 -39.42
N PHE A 961 -19.47 -7.87 -40.08
CA PHE A 961 -18.23 -8.07 -40.82
C PHE A 961 -18.53 -8.46 -42.26
N VAL A 962 -17.62 -8.14 -43.18
CA VAL A 962 -17.65 -8.70 -44.53
C VAL A 962 -16.52 -9.70 -44.65
N THR A 963 -16.84 -10.93 -45.03
CA THR A 963 -15.86 -11.96 -45.37
C THR A 963 -16.14 -12.53 -46.75
N LEU A 964 -15.36 -13.52 -47.15
CA LEU A 964 -15.50 -14.20 -48.42
C LEU A 964 -16.05 -15.59 -48.20
N ASP A 965 -17.02 -15.99 -49.01
CA ASP A 965 -17.43 -17.38 -49.08
C ASP A 965 -16.37 -18.25 -49.80
N LYS A 966 -16.67 -19.54 -49.95
CA LYS A 966 -15.79 -20.50 -50.62
C LYS A 966 -15.58 -20.21 -52.12
N GLU A 967 -16.44 -19.38 -52.72
CA GLU A 967 -16.38 -18.96 -54.11
C GLU A 967 -15.69 -17.60 -54.27
N GLY A 968 -15.23 -16.99 -53.17
CA GLY A 968 -14.58 -15.68 -53.15
C GLY A 968 -15.56 -14.50 -53.24
N LYS A 969 -16.86 -14.72 -53.06
CA LYS A 969 -17.87 -13.65 -53.05
C LYS A 969 -18.00 -13.02 -51.66
N PRO A 970 -18.21 -11.70 -51.59
CA PRO A 970 -18.44 -11.03 -50.31
C PRO A 970 -19.74 -11.50 -49.67
N VAL A 971 -19.67 -11.85 -48.39
CA VAL A 971 -20.80 -12.22 -47.55
C VAL A 971 -20.77 -11.40 -46.26
N LEU A 972 -21.94 -10.90 -45.87
CA LEU A 972 -22.13 -10.21 -44.60
C LEU A 972 -22.28 -11.25 -43.49
N ILE A 973 -21.47 -11.12 -42.45
CA ILE A 973 -21.55 -11.90 -41.22
C ILE A 973 -22.11 -10.99 -40.14
N ALA A 974 -23.22 -11.43 -39.55
CA ALA A 974 -23.78 -10.85 -38.34
C ALA A 974 -23.38 -11.75 -37.18
N ASP A 975 -22.52 -11.25 -36.30
CA ASP A 975 -22.06 -11.96 -35.10
C ASP A 975 -22.81 -11.41 -33.88
N ASN A 976 -23.72 -12.24 -33.36
CA ASN A 976 -24.26 -12.06 -32.02
C ASN A 976 -23.56 -13.03 -31.09
N PHE A 977 -22.87 -12.49 -30.09
CA PHE A 977 -22.29 -13.29 -29.01
C PHE A 977 -23.38 -13.75 -28.03
#